data_AF-A0AAE3N614-F1
#
_entry.id   AF-A0AAE3N614-F1
#
_cell.length_a   1.000
_cell.length_b   1.000
_cell.length_c   1.000
_cell.angle_alpha   90.00
_cell.angle_beta   90.00
_cell.angle_gamma   90.00
#
_symmetry.space_group_name_H-M   'P 1'
#
loop_
_entity.id
_entity.type
_entity.pdbx_description
1 polymer ?
#
loop_
_entity_poly.entity_id
_entity_poly.type
_entity_poly.pdbx_seq_one_letter_code
_entity_poly.pdbx_strand_id
1 'polypeptide(L)'
;MTQAAIPHDIPSLDQLTGGVFTAPTSGERAQRVRDWLASDPSMELMQAVFKELSGRDKGAARALRERLDEIKRAKGQEAIAAEWAQRAEALLAQPRLNIADAMAWQRDAAKAGAPLSREPLAGFKGQLAERIKSIEDLQHRAQVHREAAVLLAQRFEVLSTKPWQDAQAAEESLRGDVQHWLGQADEIVQSPNWSSLDARFAPQLDASKTQLGVVSEAFHSALALTVAAAADAQAPLPPVPVWADEIRVARGIPLEAAAAPAPRQAAPKVDPAVRAAAEAAVEAALAKLEQETAEGHGKASQGAAAALRAVLKEHGRLVGGALEARVHAALVAAGELEGWQRWGADKVREELVAKAEGLLKRPDGQALGGRKMQEQLRALREQWKQVDQGGAPNHALWKRFDEACNQAHKVVEAWLDKVRADAAEHKAQRLALIEELKAWTAAQPADDLKGRNRALHQFSDRWRDAGHVSEKTFAELQPLWNAALGAARAPLEGAQKASIERRQQMIAEAAELGAAPMLRIDAVKALQQRWQAEAQAVPLERRQEQKLWDAFRKPIDDAFQRKTADRERAAAAVSEHDRAVLEVSKALEAANASGDAQQIRAAVAQLEAALRGQRVAAQAAPAAADAAPAAAAEGGAPADAAAPAGEGGEAAEGGEAAATPAAAPKPAPRPVVAVRGDDRPGAQRATPAPAGRAGDRRDGRGAPAGRGGERRGDDRRGGADRGARFGDRPPREERGPRLGDAAFRAQREAMDHAQLALRKLAAQAQGEVLGQLVGAWEQRDAAALPPAAELGRGVTASVRNQWAQALGSAPAGDAGEALLRLEMAADVPTPADQIDARRALQLQLLTRRNEPGPADTWAQDAGRVLASAHDAGHARRLQSALRALLRKG
;
A
#
# COMPACT_ATOMS: atom_id res chain seq x y z
N MET A 1 -30.15 10.94 21.60
CA MET A 1 -29.00 11.37 22.42
C MET A 1 -27.73 11.02 21.66
N THR A 2 -26.88 11.99 21.34
CA THR A 2 -25.59 11.76 20.67
C THR A 2 -24.53 11.38 21.70
N GLN A 3 -24.05 10.13 21.67
CA GLN A 3 -22.85 9.76 22.43
C GLN A 3 -21.64 10.51 21.85
N ALA A 4 -20.88 11.17 22.71
CA ALA A 4 -19.64 11.83 22.32
C ALA A 4 -18.55 10.78 22.09
N ALA A 5 -17.91 10.81 20.92
CA ALA A 5 -16.82 9.89 20.59
C ALA A 5 -15.65 10.08 21.58
N ILE A 6 -15.34 9.04 22.34
CA ILE A 6 -14.20 9.03 23.27
C ILE A 6 -12.91 9.03 22.43
N PRO A 7 -11.99 9.99 22.61
CA PRO A 7 -10.71 9.97 21.91
C PRO A 7 -9.84 8.85 22.49
N HIS A 8 -9.77 7.72 21.77
CA HIS A 8 -8.82 6.65 22.11
C HIS A 8 -7.39 7.12 21.85
N ASP A 9 -6.55 7.03 22.88
CA ASP A 9 -5.12 7.26 22.82
C ASP A 9 -4.39 6.07 22.19
N ILE A 10 -3.24 6.33 21.56
CA ILE A 10 -2.47 5.31 20.84
C ILE A 10 -2.09 4.11 21.75
N PRO A 11 -1.70 4.29 23.03
CA PRO A 11 -1.45 3.16 23.94
C PRO A 11 -2.67 2.26 24.20
N SER A 12 -3.89 2.80 24.35
CA SER A 12 -5.08 1.97 24.55
C SER A 12 -5.48 1.24 23.27
N LEU A 13 -5.37 1.90 22.11
CA LEU A 13 -5.55 1.23 20.82
C LEU A 13 -4.51 0.12 20.60
N ASP A 14 -3.27 0.29 21.07
CA ASP A 14 -2.23 -0.72 20.98
C ASP A 14 -2.50 -1.94 21.88
N GLN A 15 -2.98 -1.72 23.10
CA GLN A 15 -3.43 -2.80 23.99
C GLN A 15 -4.62 -3.58 23.39
N LEU A 16 -5.64 -2.85 22.89
CA LEU A 16 -6.83 -3.46 22.30
C LEU A 16 -6.55 -4.26 21.01
N THR A 17 -5.49 -3.91 20.29
CA THR A 17 -5.10 -4.56 19.03
C THR A 17 -3.99 -5.61 19.19
N GLY A 18 -3.54 -5.90 20.42
CA GLY A 18 -2.47 -6.87 20.68
C GLY A 18 -1.07 -6.42 20.24
N GLY A 19 -0.83 -5.11 20.18
CA GLY A 19 0.47 -4.51 19.85
C GLY A 19 0.65 -4.12 18.38
N VAL A 20 -0.40 -3.71 17.65
CA VAL A 20 -0.29 -3.32 16.22
C VAL A 20 0.59 -2.09 15.98
N PHE A 21 0.68 -1.16 16.93
CA PHE A 21 1.50 0.04 16.83
C PHE A 21 2.91 -0.16 17.42
N THR A 22 3.09 -1.10 18.34
CA THR A 22 4.41 -1.48 18.91
C THR A 22 5.14 -2.59 18.17
N ALA A 23 4.47 -3.35 17.30
CA ALA A 23 5.10 -4.46 16.57
C ALA A 23 6.21 -3.99 15.60
N PRO A 24 7.40 -4.65 15.61
CA PRO A 24 8.57 -4.19 14.89
C PRO A 24 8.43 -4.30 13.36
N THR A 25 7.88 -5.40 12.84
CA THR A 25 7.81 -5.66 11.39
C THR A 25 6.42 -5.39 10.79
N SER A 26 6.38 -5.02 9.50
CA SER A 26 5.11 -4.79 8.78
C SER A 26 4.27 -6.07 8.64
N GLY A 27 4.92 -7.24 8.50
CA GLY A 27 4.25 -8.54 8.45
C GLY A 27 3.55 -8.88 9.77
N GLU A 28 4.22 -8.66 10.90
CA GLU A 28 3.62 -8.82 12.23
C GLU A 28 2.48 -7.83 12.48
N ARG A 29 2.61 -6.56 12.05
CA ARG A 29 1.51 -5.59 12.14
C ARG A 29 0.30 -6.05 11.35
N ALA A 30 0.49 -6.52 10.12
CA ALA A 30 -0.59 -7.06 9.30
C ALA A 30 -1.21 -8.34 9.91
N GLN A 31 -0.42 -9.18 10.58
CA GLN A 31 -0.95 -10.36 11.27
C GLN A 31 -1.79 -9.97 12.50
N ARG A 32 -1.26 -9.13 13.40
CA ARG A 32 -2.00 -8.63 14.57
C ARG A 32 -3.29 -7.89 14.18
N VAL A 33 -3.29 -7.15 13.07
CA VAL A 33 -4.53 -6.56 12.51
C VAL A 33 -5.53 -7.62 12.09
N ARG A 34 -5.12 -8.73 11.45
CA ARG A 34 -6.02 -9.84 11.10
C ARG A 34 -6.56 -10.56 12.33
N ASP A 35 -5.69 -10.85 13.30
CA ASP A 35 -6.06 -11.53 14.54
C ASP A 35 -7.03 -10.67 15.37
N TRP A 36 -6.81 -9.35 15.41
CA TRP A 36 -7.74 -8.41 16.03
C TRP A 36 -9.07 -8.30 15.26
N LEU A 37 -9.04 -8.22 13.93
CA LEU A 37 -10.27 -8.21 13.11
C LEU A 37 -11.10 -9.50 13.26
N ALA A 38 -10.49 -10.63 13.62
CA ALA A 38 -11.20 -11.87 13.92
C ALA A 38 -12.00 -11.84 15.25
N SER A 39 -11.82 -10.80 16.09
CA SER A 39 -12.62 -10.56 17.30
C SER A 39 -13.89 -9.73 17.06
N ASP A 40 -14.24 -9.43 15.80
CA ASP A 40 -15.32 -8.53 15.37
C ASP A 40 -15.38 -7.20 16.16
N PRO A 41 -14.29 -6.39 16.12
CA PRO A 41 -14.25 -5.09 16.80
C PRO A 41 -15.28 -4.10 16.21
N SER A 42 -15.68 -3.12 17.02
CA SER A 42 -16.69 -2.13 16.59
C SER A 42 -16.20 -1.26 15.42
N MET A 43 -17.15 -0.78 14.61
CA MET A 43 -16.86 0.09 13.45
C MET A 43 -16.09 1.36 13.84
N GLU A 44 -16.36 1.91 15.03
CA GLU A 44 -15.69 3.10 15.55
C GLU A 44 -14.24 2.81 15.95
N LEU A 45 -14.00 1.68 16.63
CA LEU A 45 -12.65 1.21 16.95
C LEU A 45 -11.84 0.93 15.68
N MET A 46 -12.42 0.25 14.68
CA MET A 46 -11.77 0.02 13.40
C MET A 46 -11.41 1.32 12.67
N GLN A 47 -12.26 2.34 12.74
CA GLN A 47 -11.96 3.66 12.17
C GLN A 47 -10.84 4.38 12.93
N ALA A 48 -10.83 4.32 14.26
CA ALA A 48 -9.77 4.90 15.09
C ALA A 48 -8.41 4.24 14.79
N VAL A 49 -8.35 2.90 14.79
CA VAL A 49 -7.12 2.15 14.47
C VAL A 49 -6.69 2.40 13.01
N PHE A 50 -7.63 2.42 12.05
CA PHE A 50 -7.29 2.74 10.66
C PHE A 50 -6.72 4.15 10.49
N LYS A 51 -7.26 5.16 11.18
CA LYS A 51 -6.77 6.54 11.14
C LYS A 51 -5.31 6.63 11.62
N GLU A 52 -4.99 6.00 12.75
CA GLU A 52 -3.64 6.03 13.34
C GLU A 52 -2.65 5.09 12.62
N LEU A 53 -3.13 4.01 12.00
CA LEU A 53 -2.27 3.03 11.31
C LEU A 53 -2.00 3.39 9.85
N SER A 54 -2.96 3.99 9.13
CA SER A 54 -2.82 4.30 7.69
C SER A 54 -1.70 5.29 7.37
N GLY A 55 -1.35 6.17 8.31
CA GLY A 55 -0.19 7.07 8.22
C GLY A 55 1.15 6.38 8.53
N ARG A 56 1.15 5.28 9.30
CA ARG A 56 2.35 4.53 9.72
C ARG A 56 2.69 3.36 8.81
N ASP A 57 1.70 2.55 8.45
CA ASP A 57 1.87 1.34 7.66
C ASP A 57 0.64 1.09 6.76
N LYS A 58 0.74 1.52 5.50
CA LYS A 58 -0.31 1.34 4.48
C LYS A 58 -0.57 -0.12 4.13
N GLY A 59 0.39 -1.01 4.36
CA GLY A 59 0.26 -2.45 4.11
C GLY A 59 -0.61 -3.10 5.18
N ALA A 60 -0.30 -2.88 6.46
CA ALA A 60 -1.09 -3.39 7.57
C ALA A 60 -2.50 -2.76 7.62
N ALA A 61 -2.63 -1.46 7.32
CA ALA A 61 -3.93 -0.78 7.28
C ALA A 61 -4.87 -1.25 6.15
N ARG A 62 -4.38 -2.03 5.18
CA ARG A 62 -5.17 -2.51 4.04
C ARG A 62 -6.32 -3.42 4.46
N ALA A 63 -6.07 -4.39 5.36
CA ALA A 63 -7.11 -5.31 5.83
C ALA A 63 -8.24 -4.57 6.58
N LEU A 64 -7.89 -3.57 7.38
CA LEU A 64 -8.84 -2.67 8.05
C LEU A 64 -9.68 -1.87 7.06
N ARG A 65 -9.05 -1.33 6.00
CA ARG A 65 -9.78 -0.65 4.93
C ARG A 65 -10.74 -1.60 4.21
N GLU A 66 -10.28 -2.79 3.85
CA GLU A 66 -11.09 -3.78 3.15
C GLU A 66 -12.32 -4.18 3.98
N ARG A 67 -12.18 -4.40 5.30
CA ARG A 67 -13.32 -4.62 6.21
C ARG A 67 -14.22 -3.40 6.38
N LEU A 68 -13.68 -2.18 6.53
CA LEU A 68 -14.51 -0.96 6.64
C LEU A 68 -15.31 -0.69 5.35
N ASP A 69 -14.70 -0.89 4.18
CA ASP A 69 -15.37 -0.77 2.88
C ASP A 69 -16.41 -1.89 2.69
N GLU A 70 -16.19 -3.09 3.23
CA GLU A 70 -17.15 -4.21 3.24
C GLU A 70 -18.36 -3.94 4.15
N ILE A 71 -18.15 -3.47 5.38
CA ILE A 71 -19.23 -3.04 6.30
C ILE A 71 -20.05 -1.92 5.67
N LYS A 72 -19.40 -0.98 4.98
CA LYS A 72 -20.10 0.09 4.25
C LYS A 72 -20.93 -0.45 3.08
N ARG A 73 -20.43 -1.44 2.33
CA ARG A 73 -21.20 -2.13 1.28
C ARG A 73 -22.37 -2.93 1.86
N ALA A 74 -22.18 -3.63 2.97
CA ALA A 74 -23.24 -4.38 3.66
C ALA A 74 -24.38 -3.45 4.11
N LYS A 75 -24.06 -2.33 4.80
CA LYS A 75 -25.06 -1.32 5.19
C LYS A 75 -25.78 -0.70 3.99
N GLY A 76 -25.09 -0.52 2.86
CA GLY A 76 -25.72 -0.08 1.60
C GLY A 76 -26.70 -1.11 1.05
N GLN A 77 -26.33 -2.39 1.06
CA GLN A 77 -27.19 -3.51 0.66
C GLN A 77 -28.38 -3.70 1.60
N GLU A 78 -28.21 -3.48 2.91
CA GLU A 78 -29.30 -3.50 3.91
C GLU A 78 -30.31 -2.38 3.67
N ALA A 79 -29.86 -1.16 3.38
CA ALA A 79 -30.76 -0.04 3.04
C ALA A 79 -31.55 -0.31 1.75
N ILE A 80 -30.88 -0.83 0.71
CA ILE A 80 -31.53 -1.27 -0.54
C ILE A 80 -32.51 -2.43 -0.25
N ALA A 81 -32.14 -3.38 0.62
CA ALA A 81 -33.00 -4.50 0.97
C ALA A 81 -34.25 -4.05 1.74
N ALA A 82 -34.14 -3.09 2.66
CA ALA A 82 -35.28 -2.51 3.38
C ALA A 82 -36.25 -1.79 2.42
N GLU A 83 -35.73 -1.01 1.46
CA GLU A 83 -36.55 -0.34 0.44
C GLU A 83 -37.31 -1.36 -0.44
N TRP A 84 -36.62 -2.41 -0.93
CA TRP A 84 -37.25 -3.43 -1.77
C TRP A 84 -38.18 -4.36 -1.00
N ALA A 85 -37.93 -4.60 0.29
CA ALA A 85 -38.83 -5.29 1.21
C ALA A 85 -40.15 -4.52 1.38
N GLN A 86 -40.07 -3.22 1.68
CA GLN A 86 -41.26 -2.36 1.78
C GLN A 86 -42.06 -2.32 0.47
N ARG A 87 -41.38 -2.31 -0.69
CA ARG A 87 -42.04 -2.43 -2.01
C ARG A 87 -42.70 -3.78 -2.22
N ALA A 88 -42.12 -4.88 -1.73
CA ALA A 88 -42.73 -6.21 -1.81
C ALA A 88 -43.97 -6.34 -0.94
N GLU A 89 -43.87 -5.86 0.31
CA GLU A 89 -44.97 -5.80 1.27
C GLU A 89 -46.13 -4.95 0.71
N ALA A 90 -45.83 -3.79 0.11
CA ALA A 90 -46.82 -2.95 -0.55
C ALA A 90 -47.49 -3.62 -1.76
N LEU A 91 -46.79 -4.48 -2.52
CA LEU A 91 -47.39 -5.29 -3.59
C LEU A 91 -48.26 -6.42 -3.02
N LEU A 92 -47.80 -7.13 -1.99
CA LEU A 92 -48.55 -8.20 -1.34
C LEU A 92 -49.78 -7.69 -0.58
N ALA A 93 -49.75 -6.48 -0.04
CA ALA A 93 -50.90 -5.83 0.59
C ALA A 93 -51.99 -5.39 -0.41
N GLN A 94 -51.74 -5.42 -1.72
CA GLN A 94 -52.76 -5.04 -2.71
C GLN A 94 -53.88 -6.10 -2.78
N PRO A 95 -55.15 -5.68 -2.78
CA PRO A 95 -56.28 -6.60 -2.96
C PRO A 95 -56.28 -7.21 -4.37
N ARG A 96 -55.85 -6.43 -5.38
CA ARG A 96 -55.64 -6.88 -6.75
C ARG A 96 -54.16 -6.82 -7.09
N LEU A 97 -53.50 -7.98 -7.21
CA LEU A 97 -52.08 -8.05 -7.56
C LEU A 97 -51.90 -7.98 -9.08
N ASN A 98 -51.16 -6.99 -9.57
CA ASN A 98 -50.72 -7.00 -10.97
C ASN A 98 -49.53 -7.96 -11.14
N ILE A 99 -49.75 -9.05 -11.88
CA ILE A 99 -48.72 -10.08 -12.16
C ILE A 99 -47.48 -9.46 -12.82
N ALA A 100 -47.65 -8.48 -13.72
CA ALA A 100 -46.54 -7.84 -14.42
C ALA A 100 -45.63 -7.06 -13.46
N ASP A 101 -46.21 -6.35 -12.49
CA ASP A 101 -45.46 -5.57 -11.47
C ASP A 101 -44.79 -6.50 -10.46
N ALA A 102 -45.46 -7.59 -10.06
CA ALA A 102 -44.89 -8.62 -9.19
C ALA A 102 -43.68 -9.34 -9.83
N MET A 103 -43.75 -9.63 -11.14
CA MET A 103 -42.59 -10.13 -11.90
C MET A 103 -41.50 -9.06 -12.11
N ALA A 104 -41.88 -7.79 -12.30
CA ALA A 104 -40.93 -6.69 -12.45
C ALA A 104 -40.12 -6.45 -11.17
N TRP A 105 -40.75 -6.54 -9.99
CA TRP A 105 -40.09 -6.40 -8.70
C TRP A 105 -38.83 -7.27 -8.57
N GLN A 106 -38.88 -8.55 -8.97
CA GLN A 106 -37.70 -9.43 -8.91
C GLN A 106 -36.55 -8.94 -9.81
N ARG A 107 -36.87 -8.50 -11.03
CA ARG A 107 -35.87 -8.03 -12.01
C ARG A 107 -35.27 -6.69 -11.59
N ASP A 108 -36.09 -5.78 -11.12
CA ASP A 108 -35.68 -4.43 -10.77
C ASP A 108 -34.93 -4.39 -9.42
N ALA A 109 -35.30 -5.24 -8.46
CA ALA A 109 -34.53 -5.47 -7.24
C ALA A 109 -33.14 -6.05 -7.56
N ALA A 110 -33.05 -7.04 -8.46
CA ALA A 110 -31.76 -7.58 -8.92
C ALA A 110 -30.91 -6.50 -9.61
N LYS A 111 -31.52 -5.68 -10.48
CA LYS A 111 -30.86 -4.56 -11.19
C LYS A 111 -30.39 -3.45 -10.25
N ALA A 112 -31.09 -3.24 -9.13
CA ALA A 112 -30.69 -2.31 -8.07
C ALA A 112 -29.59 -2.88 -7.14
N GLY A 113 -29.17 -4.13 -7.32
CA GLY A 113 -28.17 -4.79 -6.47
C GLY A 113 -28.72 -5.27 -5.11
N ALA A 114 -30.03 -5.45 -4.99
CA ALA A 114 -30.66 -5.96 -3.78
C ALA A 114 -30.30 -7.44 -3.54
N PRO A 115 -29.95 -7.86 -2.31
CA PRO A 115 -29.55 -9.23 -2.01
C PRO A 115 -30.77 -10.18 -1.90
N LEU A 116 -31.38 -10.52 -3.03
CA LEU A 116 -32.59 -11.36 -3.16
C LEU A 116 -32.48 -12.78 -2.55
N SER A 117 -31.29 -13.22 -2.16
CA SER A 117 -31.04 -14.50 -1.46
C SER A 117 -30.91 -14.37 0.06
N ARG A 118 -31.04 -13.15 0.62
CA ARG A 118 -31.04 -12.89 2.06
C ARG A 118 -32.44 -12.52 2.53
N GLU A 119 -32.75 -12.83 3.78
CA GLU A 119 -33.97 -12.34 4.41
C GLU A 119 -33.94 -10.82 4.63
N PRO A 120 -35.09 -10.12 4.56
CA PRO A 120 -36.43 -10.66 4.30
C PRO A 120 -36.78 -10.83 2.80
N LEU A 121 -35.88 -10.46 1.89
CA LEU A 121 -36.17 -10.46 0.45
C LEU A 121 -36.40 -11.87 -0.12
N ALA A 122 -35.72 -12.88 0.41
CA ALA A 122 -35.89 -14.27 0.01
C ALA A 122 -37.32 -14.77 0.33
N GLY A 123 -37.81 -14.54 1.55
CA GLY A 123 -39.20 -14.80 1.92
C GLY A 123 -40.22 -14.08 1.03
N PHE A 124 -40.04 -12.77 0.81
CA PHE A 124 -40.93 -11.99 -0.07
C PHE A 124 -40.92 -12.47 -1.52
N LYS A 125 -39.76 -12.88 -2.05
CA LYS A 125 -39.64 -13.48 -3.39
C LYS A 125 -40.46 -14.77 -3.50
N GLY A 126 -40.41 -15.62 -2.45
CA GLY A 126 -41.22 -16.83 -2.37
C GLY A 126 -42.71 -16.54 -2.37
N GLN A 127 -43.17 -15.64 -1.48
CA GLN A 127 -44.58 -15.24 -1.36
C GLN A 127 -45.15 -14.64 -2.65
N LEU A 128 -44.38 -13.77 -3.34
CA LEU A 128 -44.78 -13.22 -4.63
C LEU A 128 -44.87 -14.30 -5.70
N ALA A 129 -43.92 -15.23 -5.76
CA ALA A 129 -43.94 -16.33 -6.73
C ALA A 129 -45.11 -17.31 -6.50
N GLU A 130 -45.38 -17.65 -5.24
CA GLU A 130 -46.52 -18.49 -4.85
C GLU A 130 -47.86 -17.82 -5.19
N ARG A 131 -47.99 -16.51 -4.90
CA ARG A 131 -49.22 -15.77 -5.24
C ARG A 131 -49.41 -15.65 -6.75
N ILE A 132 -48.36 -15.34 -7.52
CA ILE A 132 -48.41 -15.36 -9.00
C ILE A 132 -48.90 -16.72 -9.49
N LYS A 133 -48.25 -17.82 -9.06
CA LYS A 133 -48.63 -19.18 -9.46
C LYS A 133 -50.09 -19.47 -9.12
N SER A 134 -50.55 -19.10 -7.92
CA SER A 134 -51.94 -19.33 -7.52
C SER A 134 -52.98 -18.54 -8.34
N ILE A 135 -52.60 -17.39 -8.93
CA ILE A 135 -53.43 -16.64 -9.87
C ILE A 135 -53.41 -17.33 -11.24
N GLU A 136 -52.25 -17.77 -11.72
CA GLU A 136 -52.12 -18.52 -12.98
C GLU A 136 -52.89 -19.85 -12.92
N ASP A 137 -52.78 -20.62 -11.84
CA ASP A 137 -53.53 -21.87 -11.60
C ASP A 137 -55.05 -21.62 -11.49
N LEU A 138 -55.48 -20.44 -10.99
CA LEU A 138 -56.89 -20.03 -10.97
C LEU A 138 -57.37 -19.62 -12.38
N GLN A 139 -56.54 -18.95 -13.17
CA GLN A 139 -56.83 -18.59 -14.55
C GLN A 139 -57.02 -19.83 -15.43
N HIS A 140 -56.11 -20.80 -15.35
CA HIS A 140 -56.21 -22.06 -16.10
C HIS A 140 -57.47 -22.83 -15.70
N ARG A 141 -57.80 -22.91 -14.40
CA ARG A 141 -59.07 -23.50 -13.95
C ARG A 141 -60.27 -22.78 -14.56
N ALA A 142 -60.37 -21.44 -14.45
CA ALA A 142 -61.49 -20.69 -15.03
C ALA A 142 -61.68 -20.96 -16.53
N GLN A 143 -60.58 -21.09 -17.29
CA GLN A 143 -60.65 -21.46 -18.72
C GLN A 143 -61.13 -22.90 -18.92
N VAL A 144 -60.55 -23.89 -18.22
CA VAL A 144 -60.96 -25.31 -18.32
C VAL A 144 -62.43 -25.49 -17.93
N HIS A 145 -62.92 -24.76 -16.92
CA HIS A 145 -64.34 -24.80 -16.55
C HIS A 145 -65.25 -24.22 -17.64
N ARG A 146 -64.85 -23.14 -18.32
CA ARG A 146 -65.57 -22.63 -19.50
C ARG A 146 -65.63 -23.69 -20.62
N GLU A 147 -64.54 -24.40 -20.89
CA GLU A 147 -64.50 -25.46 -21.90
C GLU A 147 -65.39 -26.65 -21.50
N ALA A 148 -65.38 -27.06 -20.23
CA ALA A 148 -66.26 -28.10 -19.70
C ALA A 148 -67.77 -27.74 -19.84
N ALA A 149 -68.14 -26.47 -19.70
CA ALA A 149 -69.53 -26.03 -19.91
C ALA A 149 -69.99 -26.25 -21.36
N VAL A 150 -69.11 -25.99 -22.33
CA VAL A 150 -69.39 -26.22 -23.76
C VAL A 150 -69.53 -27.71 -24.05
N LEU A 151 -68.68 -28.56 -23.46
CA LEU A 151 -68.79 -30.02 -23.61
C LEU A 151 -70.09 -30.58 -23.00
N LEU A 152 -70.54 -30.03 -21.87
CA LEU A 152 -71.84 -30.38 -21.28
C LEU A 152 -73.01 -29.93 -22.17
N ALA A 153 -72.98 -28.70 -22.72
CA ALA A 153 -73.97 -28.22 -23.67
C ALA A 153 -74.05 -29.11 -24.92
N GLN A 154 -72.91 -29.47 -25.51
CA GLN A 154 -72.83 -30.41 -26.64
C GLN A 154 -73.38 -31.80 -26.30
N ARG A 155 -73.21 -32.28 -25.06
CA ARG A 155 -73.79 -33.56 -24.63
C ARG A 155 -75.32 -33.52 -24.61
N PHE A 156 -75.93 -32.39 -24.22
CA PHE A 156 -77.39 -32.19 -24.34
C PHE A 156 -77.84 -32.14 -25.81
N GLU A 157 -77.13 -31.43 -26.68
CA GLU A 157 -77.43 -31.40 -28.13
C GLU A 157 -77.37 -32.80 -28.75
N VAL A 158 -76.30 -33.55 -28.49
CA VAL A 158 -76.14 -34.93 -29.00
C VAL A 158 -77.26 -35.85 -28.50
N LEU A 159 -77.69 -35.75 -27.24
CA LEU A 159 -78.81 -36.54 -26.73
C LEU A 159 -80.17 -36.12 -27.29
N SER A 160 -80.36 -34.85 -27.67
CA SER A 160 -81.59 -34.39 -28.34
C SER A 160 -81.79 -34.96 -29.76
N THR A 161 -80.75 -35.58 -30.33
CA THR A 161 -80.80 -36.28 -31.64
C THR A 161 -80.91 -37.80 -31.52
N LYS A 162 -80.95 -38.35 -30.30
CA LYS A 162 -81.09 -39.77 -30.00
C LYS A 162 -82.50 -40.10 -29.50
N PRO A 163 -82.88 -41.40 -29.46
CA PRO A 163 -84.15 -41.82 -28.90
C PRO A 163 -84.36 -41.31 -27.47
N TRP A 164 -85.59 -40.97 -27.12
CA TRP A 164 -85.85 -40.30 -25.85
C TRP A 164 -85.54 -41.18 -24.62
N GLN A 165 -85.54 -42.50 -24.75
CA GLN A 165 -85.15 -43.41 -23.66
C GLN A 165 -83.66 -43.32 -23.32
N ASP A 166 -82.78 -43.08 -24.30
CA ASP A 166 -81.35 -42.84 -24.06
C ASP A 166 -81.14 -41.54 -23.28
N ALA A 167 -81.92 -40.50 -23.62
CA ALA A 167 -81.92 -39.23 -22.92
C ALA A 167 -82.45 -39.37 -21.47
N GLN A 168 -83.51 -40.18 -21.27
CA GLN A 168 -84.05 -40.51 -19.95
C GLN A 168 -83.04 -41.28 -19.08
N ALA A 169 -82.37 -42.29 -19.65
CA ALA A 169 -81.36 -43.07 -18.92
C ALA A 169 -80.14 -42.23 -18.50
N ALA A 170 -79.80 -41.18 -19.26
CA ALA A 170 -78.69 -40.27 -18.94
C ALA A 170 -79.09 -39.11 -17.98
N GLU A 171 -80.38 -38.86 -17.76
CA GLU A 171 -80.90 -37.62 -17.16
C GLU A 171 -80.32 -37.32 -15.77
N GLU A 172 -80.31 -38.31 -14.87
CA GLU A 172 -79.86 -38.13 -13.49
C GLU A 172 -78.36 -37.82 -13.43
N SER A 173 -77.55 -38.49 -14.27
CA SER A 173 -76.11 -38.21 -14.38
C SER A 173 -75.83 -36.79 -14.86
N LEU A 174 -76.57 -36.32 -15.89
CA LEU A 174 -76.42 -34.98 -16.45
C LEU A 174 -76.80 -33.88 -15.45
N ARG A 175 -77.88 -34.12 -14.69
CA ARG A 175 -78.31 -33.19 -13.64
C ARG A 175 -77.25 -33.09 -12.54
N GLY A 176 -76.61 -34.21 -12.17
CA GLY A 176 -75.45 -34.24 -11.27
C GLY A 176 -74.24 -33.49 -11.84
N ASP A 177 -73.87 -33.76 -13.09
CA ASP A 177 -72.73 -33.13 -13.77
C ASP A 177 -72.88 -31.60 -13.85
N VAL A 178 -74.07 -31.10 -14.19
CA VAL A 178 -74.36 -29.66 -14.22
C VAL A 178 -74.33 -29.04 -12.82
N GLN A 179 -74.90 -29.69 -11.80
CA GLN A 179 -74.82 -29.20 -10.41
C GLN A 179 -73.37 -29.16 -9.89
N HIS A 180 -72.56 -30.16 -10.21
CA HIS A 180 -71.15 -30.21 -9.86
C HIS A 180 -70.38 -29.06 -10.54
N TRP A 181 -70.61 -28.85 -11.84
CA TRP A 181 -70.01 -27.75 -12.59
C TRP A 181 -70.39 -26.38 -12.00
N LEU A 182 -71.66 -26.17 -11.64
CA LEU A 182 -72.15 -24.93 -11.02
C LEU A 182 -71.47 -24.66 -9.66
N GLY A 183 -71.30 -25.69 -8.82
CA GLY A 183 -70.58 -25.58 -7.56
C GLY A 183 -69.12 -25.19 -7.74
N GLN A 184 -68.41 -25.83 -8.68
CA GLN A 184 -67.02 -25.51 -9.00
C GLN A 184 -66.85 -24.10 -9.58
N ALA A 185 -67.80 -23.63 -10.39
CA ALA A 185 -67.81 -22.25 -10.86
C ALA A 185 -67.90 -21.25 -9.68
N ASP A 186 -68.71 -21.54 -8.67
CA ASP A 186 -68.83 -20.69 -7.48
C ASP A 186 -67.58 -20.76 -6.57
N GLU A 187 -66.91 -21.91 -6.45
CA GLU A 187 -65.61 -22.04 -5.76
C GLU A 187 -64.50 -21.18 -6.40
N ILE A 188 -64.50 -21.08 -7.73
CA ILE A 188 -63.55 -20.23 -8.48
C ILE A 188 -63.78 -18.75 -8.16
N VAL A 189 -65.04 -18.30 -8.14
CA VAL A 189 -65.42 -16.91 -7.81
C VAL A 189 -65.11 -16.56 -6.35
N GLN A 190 -65.24 -17.53 -5.43
CA GLN A 190 -64.93 -17.35 -4.01
C GLN A 190 -63.42 -17.36 -3.68
N SER A 191 -62.56 -17.70 -4.65
CA SER A 191 -61.11 -17.74 -4.43
C SER A 191 -60.55 -16.34 -4.10
N PRO A 192 -59.66 -16.18 -3.09
CA PRO A 192 -59.21 -14.86 -2.62
C PRO A 192 -58.47 -14.05 -3.71
N ASN A 193 -57.86 -14.75 -4.67
CA ASN A 193 -57.16 -14.15 -5.80
C ASN A 193 -58.06 -13.84 -7.01
N TRP A 194 -59.36 -14.15 -6.97
CA TRP A 194 -60.32 -13.90 -8.06
C TRP A 194 -60.28 -12.44 -8.56
N SER A 195 -60.16 -11.48 -7.64
CA SER A 195 -60.09 -10.06 -7.98
C SER A 195 -58.78 -9.62 -8.66
N SER A 196 -57.75 -10.49 -8.69
CA SER A 196 -56.46 -10.25 -9.36
C SER A 196 -56.40 -10.85 -10.78
N LEU A 197 -57.44 -11.57 -11.22
CA LEU A 197 -57.55 -12.03 -12.60
C LEU A 197 -57.95 -10.90 -13.57
N ASP A 198 -57.74 -11.14 -14.86
CA ASP A 198 -58.26 -10.28 -15.93
C ASP A 198 -59.80 -10.16 -15.82
N ALA A 199 -60.29 -8.92 -15.89
CA ALA A 199 -61.71 -8.58 -15.77
C ALA A 199 -62.61 -9.29 -16.81
N ARG A 200 -62.06 -9.87 -17.88
CA ARG A 200 -62.79 -10.68 -18.85
C ARG A 200 -63.30 -12.01 -18.31
N PHE A 201 -62.64 -12.60 -17.31
CA PHE A 201 -62.97 -13.96 -16.86
C PHE A 201 -64.29 -14.04 -16.09
N ALA A 202 -64.65 -13.00 -15.33
CA ALA A 202 -65.93 -12.93 -14.62
C ALA A 202 -67.16 -12.97 -15.57
N PRO A 203 -67.33 -12.03 -16.53
CA PRO A 203 -68.47 -12.07 -17.46
C PRO A 203 -68.45 -13.30 -18.37
N GLN A 204 -67.28 -13.90 -18.65
CA GLN A 204 -67.18 -15.16 -19.38
C GLN A 204 -67.71 -16.35 -18.57
N LEU A 205 -67.39 -16.42 -17.27
CA LEU A 205 -67.89 -17.48 -16.39
C LEU A 205 -69.40 -17.32 -16.14
N ASP A 206 -69.87 -16.09 -15.90
CA ASP A 206 -71.30 -15.77 -15.71
C ASP A 206 -72.12 -16.07 -16.97
N ALA A 207 -71.58 -15.78 -18.17
CA ALA A 207 -72.20 -16.15 -19.44
C ALA A 207 -72.29 -17.68 -19.60
N SER A 208 -71.21 -18.42 -19.32
CA SER A 208 -71.24 -19.90 -19.34
C SER A 208 -72.24 -20.47 -18.33
N LYS A 209 -72.30 -19.90 -17.11
CA LYS A 209 -73.27 -20.29 -16.06
C LYS A 209 -74.71 -20.10 -16.52
N THR A 210 -75.00 -18.95 -17.11
CA THR A 210 -76.33 -18.60 -17.63
C THR A 210 -76.71 -19.50 -18.81
N GLN A 211 -75.82 -19.69 -19.79
CA GLN A 211 -76.06 -20.51 -20.98
C GLN A 211 -76.28 -21.98 -20.62
N LEU A 212 -75.41 -22.58 -19.80
CA LEU A 212 -75.54 -23.98 -19.39
C LEU A 212 -76.82 -24.21 -18.56
N GLY A 213 -77.18 -23.27 -17.68
CA GLY A 213 -78.42 -23.31 -16.93
C GLY A 213 -79.66 -23.35 -17.83
N VAL A 214 -79.76 -22.43 -18.79
CA VAL A 214 -80.89 -22.36 -19.75
C VAL A 214 -80.96 -23.62 -20.62
N VAL A 215 -79.83 -24.12 -21.12
CA VAL A 215 -79.80 -25.35 -21.94
C VAL A 215 -80.22 -26.57 -21.12
N SER A 216 -79.73 -26.70 -19.89
CA SER A 216 -80.09 -27.80 -18.98
C SER A 216 -81.58 -27.76 -18.60
N GLU A 217 -82.11 -26.60 -18.22
CA GLU A 217 -83.52 -26.44 -17.87
C GLU A 217 -84.45 -26.75 -19.06
N ALA A 218 -84.12 -26.24 -20.24
CA ALA A 218 -84.87 -26.52 -21.47
C ALA A 218 -84.84 -28.01 -21.83
N PHE A 219 -83.68 -28.67 -21.74
CA PHE A 219 -83.54 -30.10 -22.03
C PHE A 219 -84.35 -30.96 -21.05
N HIS A 220 -84.21 -30.74 -19.73
CA HIS A 220 -84.93 -31.50 -18.71
C HIS A 220 -86.45 -31.26 -18.79
N SER A 221 -86.89 -30.03 -19.07
CA SER A 221 -88.31 -29.71 -19.24
C SER A 221 -88.90 -30.37 -20.49
N ALA A 222 -88.17 -30.36 -21.61
CA ALA A 222 -88.58 -31.05 -22.83
C ALA A 222 -88.66 -32.57 -22.62
N LEU A 223 -87.68 -33.17 -21.93
CA LEU A 223 -87.66 -34.59 -21.61
C LEU A 223 -88.81 -35.01 -20.67
N ALA A 224 -89.12 -34.20 -19.65
CA ALA A 224 -90.25 -34.46 -18.76
C ALA A 224 -91.60 -34.44 -19.52
N LEU A 225 -91.77 -33.50 -20.47
CA LEU A 225 -92.93 -33.48 -21.37
C LEU A 225 -92.96 -34.73 -22.28
N THR A 226 -91.81 -35.17 -22.82
CA THR A 226 -91.71 -36.42 -23.60
C THR A 226 -92.15 -37.64 -22.78
N VAL A 227 -91.69 -37.78 -21.54
CA VAL A 227 -92.05 -38.90 -20.65
C VAL A 227 -93.56 -38.89 -20.35
N ALA A 228 -94.13 -37.72 -20.05
CA ALA A 228 -95.57 -37.58 -19.85
C ALA A 228 -96.38 -37.91 -21.13
N ALA A 229 -95.89 -37.47 -22.29
CA ALA A 229 -96.51 -37.71 -23.59
C ALA A 229 -96.36 -39.16 -24.08
N ALA A 230 -95.38 -39.92 -23.59
CA ALA A 230 -95.27 -41.35 -23.80
C ALA A 230 -96.24 -42.14 -22.91
N ALA A 231 -96.60 -41.63 -21.72
CA ALA A 231 -97.52 -42.27 -20.79
C ALA A 231 -99.00 -41.97 -21.07
N ASP A 232 -99.33 -40.76 -21.55
CA ASP A 232 -100.68 -40.33 -21.92
C ASP A 232 -100.77 -39.96 -23.41
N ALA A 233 -101.69 -40.59 -24.13
CA ALA A 233 -101.96 -40.34 -25.55
C ALA A 233 -102.60 -38.97 -25.83
N GLN A 234 -103.20 -38.32 -24.84
CA GLN A 234 -103.84 -36.99 -24.95
C GLN A 234 -102.91 -35.83 -24.60
N ALA A 235 -101.78 -36.09 -23.94
CA ALA A 235 -100.80 -35.06 -23.58
C ALA A 235 -100.13 -34.42 -24.83
N PRO A 236 -99.73 -33.14 -24.77
CA PRO A 236 -99.10 -32.44 -25.90
C PRO A 236 -97.77 -33.09 -26.31
N LEU A 237 -97.45 -33.02 -27.60
CA LEU A 237 -96.16 -33.52 -28.11
C LEU A 237 -94.99 -32.65 -27.61
N PRO A 238 -93.81 -33.23 -27.36
CA PRO A 238 -92.65 -32.47 -26.88
C PRO A 238 -92.08 -31.54 -27.96
N PRO A 239 -91.32 -30.50 -27.58
CA PRO A 239 -90.77 -29.52 -28.52
C PRO A 239 -89.57 -30.03 -29.34
N VAL A 240 -88.98 -31.18 -28.98
CA VAL A 240 -87.85 -31.80 -29.70
C VAL A 240 -88.39 -32.70 -30.83
N PRO A 241 -88.08 -32.42 -32.11
CA PRO A 241 -88.73 -33.10 -33.23
C PRO A 241 -88.57 -34.62 -33.23
N VAL A 242 -87.35 -35.13 -32.99
CA VAL A 242 -87.06 -36.58 -32.99
C VAL A 242 -87.93 -37.32 -31.97
N TRP A 243 -88.03 -36.79 -30.75
CA TRP A 243 -88.83 -37.37 -29.68
C TRP A 243 -90.34 -37.26 -29.95
N ALA A 244 -90.78 -36.17 -30.58
CA ALA A 244 -92.16 -36.00 -31.01
C ALA A 244 -92.55 -36.99 -32.12
N ASP A 245 -91.63 -37.28 -33.05
CA ASP A 245 -91.83 -38.25 -34.12
C ASP A 245 -91.95 -39.67 -33.55
N GLU A 246 -91.07 -40.05 -32.62
CA GLU A 246 -91.15 -41.32 -31.88
C GLU A 246 -92.48 -41.49 -31.13
N ILE A 247 -92.98 -40.45 -30.46
CA ILE A 247 -94.28 -40.49 -29.77
C ILE A 247 -95.46 -40.56 -30.75
N ARG A 248 -95.41 -39.86 -31.90
CA ARG A 248 -96.47 -40.01 -32.92
C ARG A 248 -96.56 -41.45 -33.42
N VAL A 249 -95.42 -42.08 -33.72
CA VAL A 249 -95.34 -43.50 -34.10
C VAL A 249 -95.92 -44.40 -33.00
N ALA A 250 -95.52 -44.18 -31.74
CA ALA A 250 -96.02 -44.97 -30.61
C ALA A 250 -97.54 -44.83 -30.38
N ARG A 251 -98.11 -43.64 -30.64
CA ARG A 251 -99.56 -43.37 -30.57
C ARG A 251 -100.34 -43.86 -31.80
N GLY A 252 -99.69 -44.44 -32.82
CA GLY A 252 -100.31 -44.83 -34.07
C GLY A 252 -100.78 -43.64 -34.93
N ILE A 253 -100.31 -42.43 -34.62
CA ILE A 253 -100.57 -41.23 -35.41
C ILE A 253 -99.62 -41.30 -36.63
N PRO A 254 -100.12 -41.24 -37.87
CA PRO A 254 -99.25 -41.21 -39.05
C PRO A 254 -98.23 -40.09 -38.91
N LEU A 255 -96.95 -40.39 -39.14
CA LEU A 255 -95.94 -39.35 -39.28
C LEU A 255 -96.41 -38.41 -40.39
N GLU A 256 -96.65 -37.15 -40.02
CA GLU A 256 -97.07 -36.12 -40.95
C GLU A 256 -95.87 -35.84 -41.86
N ALA A 257 -95.85 -36.49 -43.03
CA ALA A 257 -94.85 -36.25 -44.06
C ALA A 257 -94.89 -34.75 -44.38
N ALA A 258 -93.82 -34.05 -43.97
CA ALA A 258 -93.79 -32.62 -43.72
C ALA A 258 -94.77 -31.84 -44.62
N ALA A 259 -95.89 -31.41 -44.04
CA ALA A 259 -96.93 -30.71 -44.76
C ALA A 259 -96.31 -29.49 -45.44
N ALA A 260 -96.18 -29.57 -46.77
CA ALA A 260 -95.61 -28.49 -47.56
C ALA A 260 -96.40 -27.21 -47.25
N PRO A 261 -95.74 -26.10 -46.85
CA PRO A 261 -96.45 -24.93 -46.39
C PRO A 261 -97.41 -24.44 -47.48
N ALA A 262 -98.67 -24.22 -47.09
CA ALA A 262 -99.69 -23.65 -47.96
C ALA A 262 -99.14 -22.38 -48.66
N PRO A 263 -99.51 -22.13 -49.93
CA PRO A 263 -98.83 -21.13 -50.75
C PRO A 263 -99.02 -19.72 -50.22
N ARG A 264 -98.06 -19.27 -49.41
CA ARG A 264 -97.75 -17.84 -49.33
C ARG A 264 -97.43 -17.39 -50.76
N GLN A 265 -98.02 -16.27 -51.15
CA GLN A 265 -97.98 -15.70 -52.49
C GLN A 265 -96.57 -15.82 -53.07
N ALA A 266 -96.46 -16.46 -54.23
CA ALA A 266 -95.16 -16.77 -54.83
C ALA A 266 -94.38 -15.48 -55.10
N ALA A 267 -93.35 -15.23 -54.28
CA ALA A 267 -92.22 -14.45 -54.71
C ALA A 267 -91.69 -15.08 -56.02
N PRO A 268 -91.22 -14.27 -56.99
CA PRO A 268 -90.79 -14.79 -58.28
C PRO A 268 -89.75 -15.90 -58.09
N LYS A 269 -89.90 -17.02 -58.82
CA LYS A 269 -88.90 -18.09 -58.84
C LYS A 269 -87.59 -17.50 -59.35
N VAL A 270 -86.69 -17.19 -58.42
CA VAL A 270 -85.32 -16.75 -58.75
C VAL A 270 -84.61 -17.94 -59.38
N ASP A 271 -83.96 -17.69 -60.50
CA ASP A 271 -83.23 -18.68 -61.27
C ASP A 271 -82.16 -19.35 -60.38
N PRO A 272 -82.07 -20.70 -60.30
CA PRO A 272 -81.07 -21.37 -59.48
C PRO A 272 -79.63 -20.94 -59.79
N ALA A 273 -79.33 -20.54 -61.03
CA ALA A 273 -78.02 -19.99 -61.38
C ALA A 273 -77.74 -18.63 -60.70
N VAL A 274 -78.75 -17.76 -60.59
CA VAL A 274 -78.65 -16.45 -59.91
C VAL A 274 -78.51 -16.64 -58.40
N ARG A 275 -79.19 -17.63 -57.82
CA ARG A 275 -79.03 -17.98 -56.40
C ARG A 275 -77.63 -18.52 -56.11
N ALA A 276 -77.12 -19.46 -56.91
CA ALA A 276 -75.78 -20.00 -56.74
C ALA A 276 -74.69 -18.91 -56.88
N ALA A 277 -74.85 -17.98 -57.82
CA ALA A 277 -73.95 -16.83 -57.96
C ALA A 277 -73.99 -15.88 -56.74
N ALA A 278 -75.18 -15.65 -56.18
CA ALA A 278 -75.37 -14.83 -54.98
C ALA A 278 -74.76 -15.47 -53.73
N GLU A 279 -74.96 -16.78 -53.54
CA GLU A 279 -74.37 -17.55 -52.43
C GLU A 279 -72.84 -17.58 -52.57
N ALA A 280 -72.28 -17.84 -53.76
CA ALA A 280 -70.83 -17.81 -54.01
C ALA A 280 -70.18 -16.42 -53.78
N ALA A 281 -70.88 -15.33 -54.14
CA ALA A 281 -70.39 -13.97 -53.88
C ALA A 281 -70.33 -13.65 -52.38
N VAL A 282 -71.33 -14.10 -51.62
CA VAL A 282 -71.36 -13.97 -50.15
C VAL A 282 -70.30 -14.85 -49.50
N GLU A 283 -70.10 -16.10 -49.97
CA GLU A 283 -69.03 -16.98 -49.47
C GLU A 283 -67.63 -16.42 -49.72
N ALA A 284 -67.36 -15.83 -50.89
CA ALA A 284 -66.07 -15.21 -51.18
C ALA A 284 -65.78 -14.00 -50.28
N ALA A 285 -66.79 -13.16 -50.01
CA ALA A 285 -66.67 -12.03 -49.10
C ALA A 285 -66.56 -12.48 -47.63
N LEU A 286 -67.25 -13.56 -47.26
CA LEU A 286 -67.20 -14.17 -45.94
C LEU A 286 -65.83 -14.79 -45.65
N ALA A 287 -65.30 -15.62 -46.56
CA ALA A 287 -64.00 -16.26 -46.41
C ALA A 287 -62.87 -15.24 -46.22
N LYS A 288 -62.96 -14.10 -46.92
CA LYS A 288 -62.03 -12.98 -46.73
C LYS A 288 -62.16 -12.33 -45.34
N LEU A 289 -63.38 -12.20 -44.80
CA LEU A 289 -63.56 -11.71 -43.43
C LEU A 289 -63.08 -12.71 -42.38
N GLU A 290 -63.40 -14.00 -42.55
CA GLU A 290 -62.94 -15.10 -41.70
C GLU A 290 -61.40 -15.14 -41.66
N GLN A 291 -60.73 -14.97 -42.81
CA GLN A 291 -59.27 -14.87 -42.88
C GLN A 291 -58.71 -13.65 -42.12
N GLU A 292 -59.17 -12.43 -42.43
CA GLU A 292 -58.63 -11.20 -41.83
C GLU A 292 -58.94 -11.08 -40.33
N THR A 293 -59.98 -11.77 -39.85
CA THR A 293 -60.28 -11.90 -38.41
C THR A 293 -59.41 -12.96 -37.73
N ALA A 294 -59.15 -14.10 -38.39
CA ALA A 294 -58.23 -15.13 -37.88
C ALA A 294 -56.77 -14.66 -37.82
N GLU A 295 -56.33 -13.85 -38.79
CA GLU A 295 -55.00 -13.21 -38.80
C GLU A 295 -54.92 -11.99 -37.84
N GLY A 296 -56.04 -11.58 -37.23
CA GLY A 296 -56.09 -10.50 -36.24
C GLY A 296 -55.92 -9.09 -36.81
N HIS A 297 -56.04 -8.92 -38.13
CA HIS A 297 -55.80 -7.66 -38.83
C HIS A 297 -56.94 -6.65 -38.63
N GLY A 298 -56.95 -5.94 -37.49
CA GLY A 298 -58.05 -5.04 -37.10
C GLY A 298 -58.52 -4.01 -38.15
N LYS A 299 -57.63 -3.46 -38.98
CA LYS A 299 -58.02 -2.54 -40.08
C LYS A 299 -58.54 -3.26 -41.32
N ALA A 300 -57.96 -4.40 -41.67
CA ALA A 300 -58.34 -5.15 -42.87
C ALA A 300 -59.67 -5.90 -42.66
N SER A 301 -59.88 -6.47 -41.46
CA SER A 301 -61.15 -7.05 -41.02
C SER A 301 -62.30 -6.03 -40.99
N GLN A 302 -62.06 -4.76 -40.61
CA GLN A 302 -63.05 -3.68 -40.76
C GLN A 302 -63.45 -3.46 -42.23
N GLY A 303 -62.47 -3.38 -43.13
CA GLY A 303 -62.70 -3.25 -44.57
C GLY A 303 -63.44 -4.46 -45.16
N ALA A 304 -63.05 -5.67 -44.76
CA ALA A 304 -63.71 -6.91 -45.16
C ALA A 304 -65.15 -7.01 -44.60
N ALA A 305 -65.40 -6.55 -43.37
CA ALA A 305 -66.74 -6.54 -42.78
C ALA A 305 -67.65 -5.50 -43.46
N ALA A 306 -67.11 -4.34 -43.86
CA ALA A 306 -67.83 -3.37 -44.67
C ALA A 306 -68.16 -3.93 -46.07
N ALA A 307 -67.20 -4.61 -46.71
CA ALA A 307 -67.41 -5.27 -48.00
C ALA A 307 -68.46 -6.39 -47.91
N LEU A 308 -68.39 -7.26 -46.90
CA LEU A 308 -69.39 -8.30 -46.66
C LEU A 308 -70.79 -7.71 -46.44
N ARG A 309 -70.92 -6.65 -45.63
CA ARG A 309 -72.20 -5.94 -45.45
C ARG A 309 -72.73 -5.33 -46.76
N ALA A 310 -71.85 -4.88 -47.67
CA ALA A 310 -72.26 -4.40 -48.99
C ALA A 310 -72.77 -5.53 -49.89
N VAL A 311 -72.05 -6.66 -49.97
CA VAL A 311 -72.49 -7.85 -50.73
C VAL A 311 -73.82 -8.40 -50.18
N LEU A 312 -73.99 -8.45 -48.86
CA LEU A 312 -75.26 -8.86 -48.23
C LEU A 312 -76.42 -7.92 -48.51
N LYS A 313 -76.17 -6.62 -48.72
CA LYS A 313 -77.22 -5.66 -49.09
C LYS A 313 -77.82 -5.96 -50.47
N GLU A 314 -77.00 -6.50 -51.37
CA GLU A 314 -77.39 -6.84 -52.75
C GLU A 314 -77.92 -8.29 -52.85
N HIS A 315 -77.27 -9.23 -52.16
CA HIS A 315 -77.52 -10.66 -52.32
C HIS A 315 -78.22 -11.35 -51.14
N GLY A 316 -78.30 -10.72 -49.96
CA GLY A 316 -78.74 -11.36 -48.70
C GLY A 316 -80.13 -11.98 -48.75
N ARG A 317 -81.05 -11.47 -49.58
CA ARG A 317 -82.40 -12.05 -49.77
C ARG A 317 -82.42 -13.41 -50.48
N LEU A 318 -81.28 -13.85 -51.03
CA LEU A 318 -81.13 -15.08 -51.80
C LEU A 318 -80.31 -16.15 -51.07
N VAL A 319 -79.78 -15.84 -49.89
CA VAL A 319 -78.85 -16.67 -49.13
C VAL A 319 -79.62 -17.72 -48.31
N GLY A 320 -79.10 -18.96 -48.22
CA GLY A 320 -79.63 -19.99 -47.31
C GLY A 320 -79.22 -19.77 -45.85
N GLY A 321 -80.13 -20.09 -44.91
CA GLY A 321 -79.96 -19.79 -43.47
C GLY A 321 -78.68 -20.33 -42.80
N ALA A 322 -78.09 -21.42 -43.30
CA ALA A 322 -76.80 -21.91 -42.80
C ALA A 322 -75.62 -20.96 -43.14
N LEU A 323 -75.67 -20.33 -44.31
CA LEU A 323 -74.69 -19.31 -44.72
C LEU A 323 -74.98 -17.97 -44.03
N GLU A 324 -76.25 -17.61 -43.82
CA GLU A 324 -76.63 -16.44 -43.00
C GLU A 324 -76.10 -16.54 -41.56
N ALA A 325 -76.17 -17.72 -40.94
CA ALA A 325 -75.66 -17.96 -39.58
C ALA A 325 -74.12 -17.79 -39.50
N ARG A 326 -73.38 -18.35 -40.45
CA ARG A 326 -71.91 -18.15 -40.55
C ARG A 326 -71.55 -16.69 -40.78
N VAL A 327 -72.26 -16.01 -41.68
CA VAL A 327 -72.11 -14.56 -41.92
C VAL A 327 -72.33 -13.75 -40.65
N HIS A 328 -73.37 -14.06 -39.87
CA HIS A 328 -73.65 -13.37 -38.63
C HIS A 328 -72.53 -13.59 -37.60
N ALA A 329 -72.07 -14.84 -37.42
CA ALA A 329 -70.97 -15.17 -36.53
C ALA A 329 -69.66 -14.45 -36.90
N ALA A 330 -69.29 -14.41 -38.18
CA ALA A 330 -68.09 -13.71 -38.65
C ALA A 330 -68.19 -12.18 -38.48
N LEU A 331 -69.37 -11.58 -38.69
CA LEU A 331 -69.59 -10.15 -38.46
C LEU A 331 -69.57 -9.78 -36.97
N VAL A 332 -70.01 -10.68 -36.08
CA VAL A 332 -69.89 -10.51 -34.62
C VAL A 332 -68.42 -10.62 -34.21
N ALA A 333 -67.71 -11.66 -34.62
CA ALA A 333 -66.27 -11.83 -34.32
C ALA A 333 -65.42 -10.64 -34.80
N ALA A 334 -65.71 -10.09 -35.98
CA ALA A 334 -65.07 -8.88 -36.48
C ALA A 334 -65.39 -7.62 -35.63
N GLY A 335 -66.62 -7.50 -35.14
CA GLY A 335 -67.04 -6.41 -34.26
C GLY A 335 -66.41 -6.49 -32.87
N GLU A 336 -66.28 -7.69 -32.32
CA GLU A 336 -65.56 -7.94 -31.06
C GLU A 336 -64.07 -7.60 -31.19
N LEU A 337 -63.41 -8.03 -32.28
CA LEU A 337 -62.01 -7.70 -32.56
C LEU A 337 -61.80 -6.17 -32.65
N GLU A 338 -62.70 -5.43 -33.31
CA GLU A 338 -62.67 -3.97 -33.31
C GLU A 338 -62.82 -3.39 -31.89
N GLY A 339 -63.78 -3.91 -31.10
CA GLY A 339 -64.01 -3.48 -29.73
C GLY A 339 -62.77 -3.64 -28.85
N TRP A 340 -62.11 -4.81 -28.93
CA TRP A 340 -60.86 -5.09 -28.22
C TRP A 340 -59.69 -4.21 -28.67
N GLN A 341 -59.52 -3.98 -29.98
CA GLN A 341 -58.48 -3.10 -30.51
C GLN A 341 -58.68 -1.64 -30.06
N ARG A 342 -59.92 -1.15 -30.09
CA ARG A 342 -60.26 0.21 -29.62
C ARG A 342 -60.07 0.36 -28.12
N TRP A 343 -60.52 -0.63 -27.32
CA TRP A 343 -60.34 -0.64 -25.87
C TRP A 343 -58.86 -0.70 -25.49
N GLY A 344 -58.06 -1.55 -26.14
CA GLY A 344 -56.61 -1.63 -25.93
C GLY A 344 -55.90 -0.32 -26.28
N ALA A 345 -56.22 0.29 -27.43
CA ALA A 345 -55.67 1.58 -27.82
C ALA A 345 -56.07 2.70 -26.84
N ASP A 346 -57.32 2.74 -26.38
CA ASP A 346 -57.78 3.72 -25.39
C ASP A 346 -57.16 3.50 -24.01
N LYS A 347 -56.88 2.26 -23.58
CA LYS A 347 -56.09 1.99 -22.36
C LYS A 347 -54.68 2.55 -22.46
N VAL A 348 -53.99 2.35 -23.58
CA VAL A 348 -52.65 2.95 -23.78
C VAL A 348 -52.73 4.48 -23.85
N ARG A 349 -53.77 5.06 -24.46
CA ARG A 349 -54.00 6.52 -24.45
C ARG A 349 -54.27 7.06 -23.04
N GLU A 350 -55.06 6.37 -22.22
CA GLU A 350 -55.29 6.72 -20.80
C GLU A 350 -53.98 6.71 -20.01
N GLU A 351 -53.13 5.69 -20.20
CA GLU A 351 -51.80 5.64 -19.61
C GLU A 351 -50.91 6.80 -20.08
N LEU A 352 -50.93 7.16 -21.37
CA LEU A 352 -50.14 8.27 -21.91
C LEU A 352 -50.62 9.63 -21.36
N VAL A 353 -51.93 9.83 -21.20
CA VAL A 353 -52.50 10.98 -20.48
C VAL A 353 -52.00 11.01 -19.03
N ALA A 354 -52.10 9.90 -18.31
CA ALA A 354 -51.65 9.83 -16.91
C ALA A 354 -50.13 10.09 -16.77
N LYS A 355 -49.31 9.56 -17.70
CA LYS A 355 -47.87 9.82 -17.76
C LYS A 355 -47.56 11.28 -18.07
N ALA A 356 -48.32 11.94 -18.97
CA ALA A 356 -48.16 13.35 -19.29
C ALA A 356 -48.57 14.28 -18.12
N GLU A 357 -49.75 14.06 -17.52
CA GLU A 357 -50.17 14.79 -16.32
C GLU A 357 -49.20 14.58 -15.15
N GLY A 358 -48.65 13.36 -15.02
CA GLY A 358 -47.63 12.99 -14.03
C GLY A 358 -46.24 13.57 -14.26
N LEU A 359 -46.00 14.32 -15.35
CA LEU A 359 -44.77 15.13 -15.48
C LEU A 359 -44.81 16.38 -14.59
N LEU A 360 -46.00 16.93 -14.37
CA LEU A 360 -46.22 18.18 -13.63
C LEU A 360 -46.57 17.94 -12.15
N LYS A 361 -47.29 16.85 -11.85
CA LYS A 361 -47.80 16.52 -10.51
C LYS A 361 -46.79 15.77 -9.62
N ARG A 362 -45.48 16.04 -9.77
CA ARG A 362 -44.43 15.34 -9.02
C ARG A 362 -44.16 15.98 -7.65
N PRO A 363 -43.85 15.19 -6.60
CA PRO A 363 -43.47 15.73 -5.30
C PRO A 363 -42.20 16.59 -5.39
N ASP A 364 -42.10 17.60 -4.53
CA ASP A 364 -40.90 18.41 -4.38
C ASP A 364 -39.69 17.53 -4.04
N GLY A 365 -38.58 17.73 -4.76
CA GLY A 365 -37.40 16.85 -4.72
C GLY A 365 -37.38 15.70 -5.74
N GLN A 366 -38.50 15.37 -6.40
CA GLN A 366 -38.55 14.41 -7.52
C GLN A 366 -38.79 15.06 -8.90
N ALA A 367 -38.68 16.39 -8.96
CA ALA A 367 -38.78 17.16 -10.19
C ALA A 367 -37.75 16.70 -11.23
N LEU A 368 -38.20 16.58 -12.48
CA LEU A 368 -37.34 16.18 -13.60
C LEU A 368 -36.53 17.39 -14.08
N GLY A 369 -35.21 17.22 -14.24
CA GLY A 369 -34.39 18.25 -14.91
C GLY A 369 -34.89 18.48 -16.34
N GLY A 370 -34.90 19.74 -16.80
CA GLY A 370 -35.62 20.14 -18.02
C GLY A 370 -35.26 19.36 -19.28
N ARG A 371 -33.99 18.93 -19.44
CA ARG A 371 -33.58 18.02 -20.52
C ARG A 371 -34.35 16.70 -20.51
N LYS A 372 -34.46 16.05 -19.35
CA LYS A 372 -35.17 14.78 -19.19
C LYS A 372 -36.67 14.95 -19.40
N MET A 373 -37.22 16.09 -18.99
CA MET A 373 -38.62 16.47 -19.27
C MET A 373 -38.86 16.67 -20.77
N GLN A 374 -37.94 17.32 -21.49
CA GLN A 374 -37.99 17.49 -22.95
C GLN A 374 -37.93 16.14 -23.69
N GLU A 375 -37.00 15.27 -23.30
CA GLU A 375 -36.86 13.92 -23.86
C GLU A 375 -38.13 13.08 -23.61
N GLN A 376 -38.71 13.16 -22.41
CA GLN A 376 -39.97 12.47 -22.08
C GLN A 376 -41.17 13.03 -22.85
N LEU A 377 -41.29 14.35 -23.03
CA LEU A 377 -42.35 14.94 -23.86
C LEU A 377 -42.25 14.50 -25.33
N ARG A 378 -41.03 14.42 -25.88
CA ARG A 378 -40.81 13.89 -27.23
C ARG A 378 -41.22 12.40 -27.32
N ALA A 379 -40.83 11.60 -26.33
CA ALA A 379 -41.18 10.18 -26.29
C ALA A 379 -42.70 9.96 -26.16
N LEU A 380 -43.38 10.71 -25.30
CA LEU A 380 -44.84 10.62 -25.14
C LEU A 380 -45.57 11.03 -26.43
N ARG A 381 -45.14 12.10 -27.11
CA ARG A 381 -45.74 12.52 -28.39
C ARG A 381 -45.54 11.50 -29.50
N GLU A 382 -44.37 10.84 -29.59
CA GLU A 382 -44.16 9.77 -30.56
C GLU A 382 -44.94 8.49 -30.20
N GLN A 383 -45.03 8.13 -28.92
CA GLN A 383 -45.85 7.00 -28.45
C GLN A 383 -47.34 7.24 -28.75
N TRP A 384 -47.85 8.45 -28.52
CA TRP A 384 -49.22 8.82 -28.90
C TRP A 384 -49.43 8.62 -30.41
N LYS A 385 -48.52 9.15 -31.23
CA LYS A 385 -48.55 9.02 -32.69
C LYS A 385 -48.44 7.57 -33.17
N GLN A 386 -47.76 6.69 -32.44
CA GLN A 386 -47.73 5.24 -32.74
C GLN A 386 -49.07 4.58 -32.45
N VAL A 387 -49.71 4.89 -31.33
CA VAL A 387 -51.04 4.37 -30.97
C VAL A 387 -52.14 4.89 -31.93
N ASP A 388 -52.00 6.12 -32.41
CA ASP A 388 -52.93 6.73 -33.39
C ASP A 388 -52.73 6.25 -34.84
N GLN A 389 -51.64 5.54 -35.15
CA GLN A 389 -51.44 4.89 -36.47
C GLN A 389 -52.31 3.64 -36.67
N GLY A 390 -53.36 3.45 -35.86
CA GLY A 390 -54.13 2.21 -35.74
C GLY A 390 -55.61 2.43 -35.48
N GLY A 391 -55.96 3.00 -34.33
CA GLY A 391 -57.34 3.04 -33.84
C GLY A 391 -58.19 4.22 -34.32
N ALA A 392 -59.50 4.12 -34.10
CA ALA A 392 -60.39 5.28 -34.16
C ALA A 392 -59.90 6.39 -33.18
N PRO A 393 -59.95 7.68 -33.56
CA PRO A 393 -59.40 8.76 -32.75
C PRO A 393 -60.27 9.06 -31.53
N ASN A 394 -59.66 9.14 -30.34
CA ASN A 394 -60.34 9.55 -29.11
C ASN A 394 -59.99 11.02 -28.77
N HIS A 395 -60.80 11.94 -29.31
CA HIS A 395 -60.57 13.38 -29.18
C HIS A 395 -60.59 13.90 -27.73
N ALA A 396 -61.29 13.23 -26.81
CA ALA A 396 -61.35 13.63 -25.40
C ALA A 396 -60.04 13.34 -24.67
N LEU A 397 -59.47 12.13 -24.88
CA LEU A 397 -58.16 11.78 -24.34
C LEU A 397 -57.06 12.62 -25.00
N TRP A 398 -57.13 12.85 -26.32
CA TRP A 398 -56.16 13.69 -27.03
C TRP A 398 -56.10 15.13 -26.49
N LYS A 399 -57.25 15.78 -26.25
CA LYS A 399 -57.28 17.14 -25.67
C LYS A 399 -56.62 17.21 -24.29
N ARG A 400 -56.84 16.20 -23.44
CA ARG A 400 -56.19 16.12 -22.11
C ARG A 400 -54.68 15.89 -22.21
N PHE A 401 -54.27 15.02 -23.14
CA PHE A 401 -52.86 14.74 -23.41
C PHE A 401 -52.13 15.98 -23.93
N ASP A 402 -52.70 16.67 -24.92
CA ASP A 402 -52.08 17.85 -25.52
C ASP A 402 -51.96 19.02 -24.54
N GLU A 403 -53.01 19.30 -23.75
CA GLU A 403 -52.96 20.33 -22.69
C GLU A 403 -51.87 20.02 -21.65
N ALA A 404 -51.78 18.77 -21.16
CA ALA A 404 -50.73 18.35 -20.24
C ALA A 404 -49.32 18.48 -20.85
N CYS A 405 -49.16 18.10 -22.13
CA CYS A 405 -47.91 18.27 -22.85
C CYS A 405 -47.53 19.74 -23.05
N ASN A 406 -48.49 20.62 -23.34
CA ASN A 406 -48.27 22.05 -23.56
C ASN A 406 -47.92 22.78 -22.25
N GLN A 407 -48.56 22.41 -21.13
CA GLN A 407 -48.19 22.90 -19.80
C GLN A 407 -46.76 22.47 -19.40
N ALA A 408 -46.40 21.21 -19.63
CA ALA A 408 -45.04 20.72 -19.40
C ALA A 408 -44.01 21.32 -20.37
N HIS A 409 -44.41 21.69 -21.59
CA HIS A 409 -43.53 22.36 -22.54
C HIS A 409 -43.08 23.73 -22.04
N LYS A 410 -43.97 24.52 -21.42
CA LYS A 410 -43.63 25.83 -20.82
C LYS A 410 -42.52 25.74 -19.77
N VAL A 411 -42.50 24.65 -18.99
CA VAL A 411 -41.43 24.38 -18.00
C VAL A 411 -40.10 24.10 -18.70
N VAL A 412 -40.13 23.37 -19.82
CA VAL A 412 -38.95 23.11 -20.67
C VAL A 412 -38.47 24.39 -21.37
N GLU A 413 -39.37 25.25 -21.85
CA GLU A 413 -39.02 26.56 -22.45
C GLU A 413 -38.30 27.45 -21.44
N ALA A 414 -38.86 27.63 -20.25
CA ALA A 414 -38.23 28.41 -19.17
C ALA A 414 -36.86 27.85 -18.77
N TRP A 415 -36.69 26.52 -18.75
CA TRP A 415 -35.39 25.88 -18.55
C TRP A 415 -34.42 26.13 -19.72
N LEU A 416 -34.87 26.06 -20.97
CA LEU A 416 -34.04 26.35 -22.15
C LEU A 416 -33.61 27.82 -22.23
N ASP A 417 -34.48 28.74 -21.83
CA ASP A 417 -34.15 30.17 -21.70
C ASP A 417 -33.11 30.38 -20.61
N LYS A 418 -33.27 29.73 -19.44
CA LYS A 418 -32.24 29.76 -18.39
C LYS A 418 -30.91 29.19 -18.86
N VAL A 419 -30.89 28.02 -19.51
CA VAL A 419 -29.65 27.43 -20.05
C VAL A 419 -28.98 28.35 -21.09
N ARG A 420 -29.77 29.07 -21.90
CA ARG A 420 -29.24 30.08 -22.83
C ARG A 420 -28.67 31.31 -22.10
N ALA A 421 -29.31 31.75 -21.02
CA ALA A 421 -28.81 32.84 -20.17
C ALA A 421 -27.52 32.45 -19.44
N ASP A 422 -27.50 31.31 -18.74
CA ASP A 422 -26.33 30.77 -18.03
C ASP A 422 -25.13 30.61 -19.00
N ALA A 423 -25.36 30.07 -20.20
CA ALA A 423 -24.31 29.93 -21.23
C ALA A 423 -23.81 31.28 -21.77
N ALA A 424 -24.67 32.29 -21.89
CA ALA A 424 -24.28 33.64 -22.26
C ALA A 424 -23.48 34.33 -21.15
N GLU A 425 -23.85 34.14 -19.89
CA GLU A 425 -23.12 34.64 -18.72
C GLU A 425 -21.73 34.01 -18.65
N HIS A 426 -21.61 32.68 -18.74
CA HIS A 426 -20.31 31.99 -18.76
C HIS A 426 -19.43 32.43 -19.95
N LYS A 427 -20.02 32.70 -21.12
CA LYS A 427 -19.29 33.29 -22.25
C LYS A 427 -18.76 34.69 -21.91
N ALA A 428 -19.58 35.54 -21.29
CA ALA A 428 -19.20 36.88 -20.88
C ALA A 428 -18.14 36.87 -19.77
N GLN A 429 -18.27 36.03 -18.74
CA GLN A 429 -17.29 35.82 -17.68
C GLN A 429 -15.93 35.40 -18.26
N ARG A 430 -15.91 34.46 -19.21
CA ARG A 430 -14.68 34.01 -19.90
C ARG A 430 -14.03 35.11 -20.74
N LEU A 431 -14.80 35.90 -21.46
CA LEU A 431 -14.29 37.07 -22.18
C LEU A 431 -13.73 38.14 -21.22
N ALA A 432 -14.42 38.42 -20.11
CA ALA A 432 -13.95 39.34 -19.09
C ALA A 432 -12.62 38.87 -18.46
N LEU A 433 -12.45 37.57 -18.19
CA LEU A 433 -11.18 37.00 -17.71
C LEU A 433 -10.03 37.17 -18.71
N ILE A 434 -10.30 37.10 -20.03
CA ILE A 434 -9.28 37.33 -21.07
C ILE A 434 -8.83 38.79 -21.06
N GLU A 435 -9.78 39.75 -21.01
CA GLU A 435 -9.44 41.18 -20.96
C GLU A 435 -8.81 41.60 -19.63
N GLU A 436 -9.26 41.06 -18.50
CA GLU A 436 -8.63 41.24 -17.19
C GLU A 436 -7.18 40.74 -17.18
N LEU A 437 -6.92 39.56 -17.75
CA LEU A 437 -5.57 39.00 -17.87
C LEU A 437 -4.66 39.85 -18.77
N LYS A 438 -5.19 40.40 -19.89
CA LYS A 438 -4.45 41.34 -20.75
C LYS A 438 -4.12 42.64 -20.02
N ALA A 439 -5.11 43.25 -19.36
CA ALA A 439 -4.95 44.49 -18.60
C ALA A 439 -3.96 44.31 -17.44
N TRP A 440 -4.08 43.22 -16.68
CA TRP A 440 -3.12 42.86 -15.65
C TRP A 440 -1.71 42.67 -16.22
N THR A 441 -1.57 41.97 -17.35
CA THR A 441 -0.28 41.75 -18.01
C THR A 441 0.40 43.07 -18.41
N ALA A 442 -0.38 44.05 -18.88
CA ALA A 442 0.10 45.38 -19.26
C ALA A 442 0.47 46.26 -18.04
N ALA A 443 -0.22 46.09 -16.91
CA ALA A 443 0.02 46.86 -15.69
C ALA A 443 1.11 46.27 -14.77
N GLN A 444 1.45 44.98 -14.91
CA GLN A 444 2.30 44.28 -13.95
C GLN A 444 3.80 44.60 -14.13
N PRO A 445 4.48 45.20 -13.13
CA PRO A 445 5.92 45.44 -13.17
C PRO A 445 6.73 44.13 -13.25
N ALA A 446 7.98 44.24 -13.71
CA ALA A 446 8.84 43.09 -14.00
C ALA A 446 9.35 42.33 -12.75
N ASP A 447 9.29 42.96 -11.57
CA ASP A 447 10.18 42.60 -10.45
C ASP A 447 9.67 41.44 -9.57
N ASP A 448 8.36 41.32 -9.31
CA ASP A 448 7.81 40.21 -8.50
C ASP A 448 7.39 38.99 -9.34
N LEU A 449 8.38 38.15 -9.67
CA LEU A 449 8.16 36.89 -10.39
C LEU A 449 7.32 35.87 -9.59
N LYS A 450 7.34 35.91 -8.25
CA LYS A 450 6.59 34.96 -7.39
C LYS A 450 5.13 35.36 -7.24
N GLY A 451 4.83 36.66 -7.13
CA GLY A 451 3.49 37.22 -7.28
C GLY A 451 2.93 36.93 -8.67
N ARG A 452 3.70 37.20 -9.73
CA ARG A 452 3.31 36.91 -11.12
C ARG A 452 2.92 35.44 -11.31
N ASN A 453 3.73 34.50 -10.83
CA ASN A 453 3.42 33.07 -10.94
C ASN A 453 2.14 32.67 -10.16
N ARG A 454 1.96 33.18 -8.93
CA ARG A 454 0.73 32.93 -8.14
C ARG A 454 -0.53 33.48 -8.83
N ALA A 455 -0.46 34.69 -9.36
CA ALA A 455 -1.57 35.30 -10.11
C ALA A 455 -1.90 34.50 -11.39
N LEU A 456 -0.89 34.05 -12.14
CA LEU A 456 -1.09 33.20 -13.33
C LEU A 456 -1.79 31.87 -13.00
N HIS A 457 -1.51 31.28 -11.84
CA HIS A 457 -2.25 30.12 -11.35
C HIS A 457 -3.71 30.49 -11.03
N GLN A 458 -3.96 31.54 -10.25
CA GLN A 458 -5.32 32.00 -9.92
C GLN A 458 -6.16 32.35 -11.16
N PHE A 459 -5.57 32.97 -12.18
CA PHE A 459 -6.21 33.21 -13.47
C PHE A 459 -6.55 31.89 -14.19
N SER A 460 -5.64 30.91 -14.15
CA SER A 460 -5.87 29.58 -14.73
C SER A 460 -6.95 28.80 -13.98
N ASP A 461 -7.07 28.99 -12.67
CA ASP A 461 -8.09 28.36 -11.83
C ASP A 461 -9.46 28.99 -12.11
N ARG A 462 -9.56 30.33 -12.06
CA ARG A 462 -10.77 31.08 -12.47
C ARG A 462 -11.23 30.73 -13.89
N TRP A 463 -10.32 30.51 -14.84
CA TRP A 463 -10.67 30.05 -16.20
C TRP A 463 -11.28 28.64 -16.23
N ARG A 464 -10.85 27.72 -15.36
CA ARG A 464 -11.48 26.40 -15.24
C ARG A 464 -12.85 26.51 -14.58
N ASP A 465 -12.98 27.39 -13.58
CA ASP A 465 -14.19 27.54 -12.77
C ASP A 465 -15.28 28.44 -13.41
N ALA A 466 -14.97 29.16 -14.51
CA ALA A 466 -15.87 30.09 -15.22
C ALA A 466 -17.01 29.41 -16.04
N GLY A 467 -17.63 28.37 -15.47
CA GLY A 467 -18.80 27.68 -16.01
C GLY A 467 -18.63 26.98 -17.36
N HIS A 468 -19.65 26.26 -17.80
CA HIS A 468 -19.63 25.51 -19.06
C HIS A 468 -20.20 26.36 -20.20
N VAL A 469 -19.42 26.55 -21.26
CA VAL A 469 -19.89 27.13 -22.54
C VAL A 469 -19.94 26.05 -23.63
N SER A 470 -20.71 26.28 -24.70
CA SER A 470 -20.80 25.32 -25.82
C SER A 470 -19.42 25.02 -26.43
N GLU A 471 -19.22 23.81 -26.97
CA GLU A 471 -17.93 23.39 -27.55
C GLU A 471 -17.43 24.36 -28.63
N LYS A 472 -18.33 24.84 -29.51
CA LYS A 472 -18.00 25.86 -30.52
C LYS A 472 -17.49 27.15 -29.88
N THR A 473 -18.19 27.66 -28.87
CA THR A 473 -17.77 28.87 -28.13
C THR A 473 -16.47 28.64 -27.38
N PHE A 474 -16.25 27.46 -26.83
CA PHE A 474 -14.99 27.11 -26.18
C PHE A 474 -13.83 27.11 -27.18
N ALA A 475 -14.01 26.53 -28.37
CA ALA A 475 -13.02 26.52 -29.44
C ALA A 475 -12.69 27.93 -29.97
N GLU A 476 -13.66 28.86 -29.96
CA GLU A 476 -13.43 30.28 -30.27
C GLU A 476 -12.63 31.02 -29.17
N LEU A 477 -12.93 30.74 -27.90
CA LEU A 477 -12.33 31.46 -26.76
C LEU A 477 -10.98 30.90 -26.28
N GLN A 478 -10.77 29.58 -26.38
CA GLN A 478 -9.54 28.92 -25.92
C GLN A 478 -8.24 29.44 -26.60
N PRO A 479 -8.17 29.72 -27.91
CA PRO A 479 -6.97 30.33 -28.50
C PRO A 479 -6.73 31.76 -28.01
N LEU A 480 -7.78 32.56 -27.78
CA LEU A 480 -7.67 33.91 -27.22
C LEU A 480 -7.13 33.89 -25.79
N TRP A 481 -7.63 32.95 -24.97
CA TRP A 481 -7.10 32.69 -23.62
C TRP A 481 -5.64 32.23 -23.65
N ASN A 482 -5.31 31.26 -24.51
CA ASN A 482 -3.93 30.76 -24.63
C ASN A 482 -2.95 31.88 -25.06
N ALA A 483 -3.36 32.75 -25.98
CA ALA A 483 -2.54 33.88 -26.41
C ALA A 483 -2.32 34.91 -25.29
N ALA A 484 -3.38 35.29 -24.56
CA ALA A 484 -3.28 36.20 -23.42
C ALA A 484 -2.41 35.60 -22.29
N LEU A 485 -2.60 34.33 -21.95
CA LEU A 485 -1.85 33.63 -20.91
C LEU A 485 -0.38 33.39 -21.32
N GLY A 486 -0.11 33.15 -22.61
CA GLY A 486 1.24 33.07 -23.15
C GLY A 486 1.99 34.40 -23.02
N ALA A 487 1.37 35.51 -23.42
CA ALA A 487 1.93 36.85 -23.25
C ALA A 487 2.18 37.18 -21.76
N ALA A 488 1.26 36.79 -20.88
CA ALA A 488 1.39 36.98 -19.43
C ALA A 488 2.56 36.19 -18.80
N ARG A 489 2.84 34.99 -19.34
CA ARG A 489 3.92 34.08 -18.91
C ARG A 489 5.30 34.43 -19.48
N ALA A 490 5.37 34.99 -20.69
CA ALA A 490 6.64 35.19 -21.40
C ALA A 490 7.76 35.88 -20.57
N PRO A 491 7.49 36.92 -19.75
CA PRO A 491 8.52 37.51 -18.89
C PRO A 491 9.03 36.58 -17.79
N LEU A 492 8.15 35.75 -17.20
CA LEU A 492 8.52 34.74 -16.22
C LEU A 492 9.36 33.63 -16.86
N GLU A 493 8.93 33.11 -18.02
CA GLU A 493 9.67 32.08 -18.75
C GLU A 493 11.06 32.57 -19.21
N GLY A 494 11.17 33.84 -19.63
CA GLY A 494 12.45 34.48 -19.93
C GLY A 494 13.37 34.58 -18.71
N ALA A 495 12.85 35.04 -17.57
CA ALA A 495 13.61 35.11 -16.33
C ALA A 495 14.05 33.72 -15.82
N GLN A 496 13.20 32.70 -15.97
CA GLN A 496 13.50 31.31 -15.64
C GLN A 496 14.63 30.74 -16.52
N LYS A 497 14.59 30.96 -17.85
CA LYS A 497 15.67 30.55 -18.77
C LYS A 497 17.01 31.18 -18.37
N ALA A 498 17.03 32.50 -18.17
CA ALA A 498 18.24 33.21 -17.75
C ALA A 498 18.74 32.76 -16.35
N SER A 499 17.84 32.38 -15.44
CA SER A 499 18.21 31.79 -14.13
C SER A 499 18.86 30.42 -14.28
N ILE A 500 18.32 29.56 -15.17
CA ILE A 500 18.88 28.24 -15.45
C ILE A 500 20.30 28.37 -16.02
N GLU A 501 20.52 29.30 -16.95
CA GLU A 501 21.85 29.60 -17.51
C GLU A 501 22.84 30.08 -16.43
N ARG A 502 22.44 31.03 -15.56
CA ARG A 502 23.26 31.46 -14.42
C ARG A 502 23.56 30.33 -13.43
N ARG A 503 22.59 29.44 -13.16
CA ARG A 503 22.80 28.25 -12.33
C ARG A 503 23.75 27.25 -13.00
N GLN A 504 23.69 27.08 -14.32
CA GLN A 504 24.64 26.24 -15.06
C GLN A 504 26.07 26.80 -15.03
N GLN A 505 26.23 28.12 -15.15
CA GLN A 505 27.53 28.79 -14.95
C GLN A 505 28.07 28.54 -13.53
N MET A 506 27.22 28.65 -12.49
CA MET A 506 27.60 28.33 -11.12
C MET A 506 27.96 26.85 -10.90
N ILE A 507 27.36 25.92 -11.65
CA ILE A 507 27.75 24.50 -11.64
C ILE A 507 29.14 24.31 -12.26
N ALA A 508 29.46 25.02 -13.34
CA ALA A 508 30.80 24.99 -13.94
C ALA A 508 31.87 25.56 -12.98
N GLU A 509 31.60 26.71 -12.35
CA GLU A 509 32.48 27.28 -11.31
C GLU A 509 32.64 26.34 -10.10
N ALA A 510 31.59 25.62 -9.71
CA ALA A 510 31.66 24.62 -8.64
C ALA A 510 32.54 23.42 -9.03
N ALA A 511 32.52 23.00 -10.31
CA ALA A 511 33.40 21.97 -10.83
C ALA A 511 34.87 22.41 -10.84
N GLU A 512 35.17 23.64 -11.27
CA GLU A 512 36.52 24.21 -11.23
C GLU A 512 37.06 24.34 -9.80
N LEU A 513 36.26 24.89 -8.87
CA LEU A 513 36.62 25.01 -7.45
C LEU A 513 36.77 23.63 -6.77
N GLY A 514 36.00 22.63 -7.21
CA GLY A 514 36.12 21.25 -6.75
C GLY A 514 37.37 20.55 -7.30
N ALA A 515 37.75 20.81 -8.55
CA ALA A 515 38.94 20.24 -9.18
C ALA A 515 40.27 20.81 -8.62
N ALA A 516 40.24 22.02 -8.05
CA ALA A 516 41.42 22.70 -7.52
C ALA A 516 42.16 21.87 -6.44
N PRO A 517 43.51 21.83 -6.44
CA PRO A 517 44.30 21.05 -5.48
C PRO A 517 44.21 21.57 -4.04
N MET A 518 43.82 22.84 -3.85
CA MET A 518 43.57 23.45 -2.55
C MET A 518 42.15 23.99 -2.48
N LEU A 519 41.29 23.35 -1.70
CA LEU A 519 39.88 23.74 -1.56
C LEU A 519 39.73 25.10 -0.85
N ARG A 520 39.45 26.15 -1.63
CA ARG A 520 39.20 27.53 -1.17
C ARG A 520 37.80 27.67 -0.57
N ILE A 521 37.70 27.42 0.74
CA ILE A 521 36.43 27.44 1.50
C ILE A 521 35.64 28.75 1.30
N ASP A 522 36.32 29.91 1.25
CA ASP A 522 35.63 31.20 1.12
C ASP A 522 35.04 31.43 -0.28
N ALA A 523 35.68 30.89 -1.32
CA ALA A 523 35.14 30.92 -2.67
C ALA A 523 33.89 30.02 -2.78
N VAL A 524 33.92 28.83 -2.16
CA VAL A 524 32.76 27.93 -2.06
C VAL A 524 31.60 28.61 -1.32
N LYS A 525 31.85 29.32 -0.21
CA LYS A 525 30.82 30.09 0.51
C LYS A 525 30.22 31.21 -0.34
N ALA A 526 31.04 31.99 -1.04
CA ALA A 526 30.57 33.06 -1.92
C ALA A 526 29.71 32.51 -3.08
N LEU A 527 30.11 31.37 -3.65
CA LEU A 527 29.35 30.69 -4.70
C LEU A 527 28.02 30.12 -4.17
N GLN A 528 28.00 29.54 -2.96
CA GLN A 528 26.76 29.11 -2.30
C GLN A 528 25.81 30.29 -2.00
N GLN A 529 26.33 31.46 -1.61
CA GLN A 529 25.50 32.66 -1.40
C GLN A 529 24.90 33.17 -2.71
N ARG A 530 25.67 33.20 -3.81
CA ARG A 530 25.17 33.53 -5.16
C ARG A 530 24.08 32.56 -5.60
N TRP A 531 24.27 31.25 -5.37
CA TRP A 531 23.27 30.23 -5.66
C TRP A 531 21.97 30.48 -4.87
N GLN A 532 22.06 30.76 -3.57
CA GLN A 532 20.90 31.04 -2.73
C GLN A 532 20.14 32.29 -3.16
N ALA A 533 20.85 33.37 -3.54
CA ALA A 533 20.22 34.59 -4.06
C ALA A 533 19.45 34.31 -5.37
N GLU A 534 20.06 33.59 -6.31
CA GLU A 534 19.42 33.21 -7.57
C GLU A 534 18.21 32.27 -7.37
N ALA A 535 18.33 31.32 -6.43
CA ALA A 535 17.23 30.42 -6.05
C ALA A 535 16.07 31.16 -5.36
N GLN A 536 16.36 32.19 -4.57
CA GLN A 536 15.32 33.00 -3.93
C GLN A 536 14.66 34.00 -4.88
N ALA A 537 15.39 34.53 -5.88
CA ALA A 537 14.86 35.49 -6.83
C ALA A 537 13.89 34.85 -7.83
N VAL A 538 14.31 33.76 -8.51
CA VAL A 538 13.57 33.18 -9.64
C VAL A 538 12.96 31.83 -9.27
N PRO A 539 11.62 31.71 -9.21
CA PRO A 539 10.97 30.43 -8.93
C PRO A 539 11.08 29.48 -10.13
N LEU A 540 11.60 28.26 -9.90
CA LEU A 540 11.68 27.17 -10.88
C LEU A 540 10.80 25.98 -10.46
N GLU A 541 10.63 25.01 -11.35
CA GLU A 541 10.00 23.73 -10.99
C GLU A 541 10.90 22.96 -10.01
N ARG A 542 10.34 22.48 -8.90
CA ARG A 542 11.06 21.76 -7.83
C ARG A 542 11.94 20.61 -8.33
N ARG A 543 11.51 19.88 -9.38
CA ARG A 543 12.30 18.77 -9.97
C ARG A 543 13.54 19.27 -10.71
N GLN A 544 13.39 20.35 -11.48
CA GLN A 544 14.49 20.97 -12.21
C GLN A 544 15.48 21.65 -11.25
N GLU A 545 14.96 22.32 -10.22
CA GLU A 545 15.76 22.92 -9.16
C GLU A 545 16.57 21.87 -8.39
N GLN A 546 15.96 20.76 -7.99
CA GLN A 546 16.67 19.64 -7.33
C GLN A 546 17.79 19.09 -8.22
N LYS A 547 17.53 18.84 -9.51
CA LYS A 547 18.54 18.34 -10.46
C LYS A 547 19.72 19.31 -10.61
N LEU A 548 19.44 20.62 -10.67
CA LEU A 548 20.48 21.65 -10.75
C LEU A 548 21.26 21.76 -9.43
N TRP A 549 20.60 21.66 -8.28
CA TRP A 549 21.24 21.68 -6.96
C TRP A 549 22.15 20.48 -6.72
N ASP A 550 21.71 19.27 -7.08
CA ASP A 550 22.52 18.06 -6.94
C ASP A 550 23.76 18.11 -7.84
N ALA A 551 23.61 18.63 -9.07
CA ALA A 551 24.72 18.87 -9.99
C ALA A 551 25.70 19.95 -9.47
N PHE A 552 25.21 20.99 -8.82
CA PHE A 552 26.02 22.04 -8.17
C PHE A 552 26.79 21.52 -6.96
N ARG A 553 26.12 20.72 -6.14
CA ARG A 553 26.65 20.25 -4.85
C ARG A 553 27.69 19.13 -5.02
N LYS A 554 27.49 18.21 -5.97
CA LYS A 554 28.37 17.06 -6.19
C LYS A 554 29.87 17.39 -6.24
N PRO A 555 30.38 18.29 -7.12
CA PRO A 555 31.82 18.57 -7.20
C PRO A 555 32.40 19.17 -5.91
N ILE A 556 31.59 19.88 -5.12
CA ILE A 556 31.98 20.45 -3.84
C ILE A 556 32.08 19.35 -2.78
N ASP A 557 31.06 18.49 -2.67
CA ASP A 557 31.05 17.36 -1.74
C ASP A 557 32.21 16.38 -2.05
N ASP A 558 32.45 16.06 -3.33
CA ASP A 558 33.57 15.22 -3.80
C ASP A 558 34.94 15.82 -3.43
N ALA A 559 35.06 17.15 -3.33
CA ALA A 559 36.29 17.84 -2.89
C ALA A 559 36.48 17.80 -1.37
N PHE A 560 35.40 17.93 -0.59
CA PHE A 560 35.44 17.75 0.87
C PHE A 560 35.73 16.30 1.26
N GLN A 561 35.20 15.32 0.51
CA GLN A 561 35.50 13.90 0.73
C GLN A 561 36.99 13.59 0.50
N ARG A 562 37.58 14.03 -0.62
CA ARG A 562 39.02 13.89 -0.89
C ARG A 562 39.88 14.45 0.26
N LYS A 563 39.60 15.68 0.68
CA LYS A 563 40.28 16.35 1.80
C LYS A 563 40.12 15.62 3.14
N THR A 564 39.03 14.87 3.33
CA THR A 564 38.81 14.06 4.53
C THR A 564 39.62 12.76 4.45
N ALA A 565 39.57 12.06 3.31
CA ALA A 565 40.37 10.86 3.06
C ALA A 565 41.89 11.12 3.11
N ASP A 566 42.36 12.31 2.68
CA ASP A 566 43.77 12.71 2.82
C ASP A 566 44.18 12.88 4.29
N ARG A 567 43.28 13.42 5.13
CA ARG A 567 43.49 13.56 6.58
C ARG A 567 43.47 12.20 7.30
N GLU A 568 42.57 11.30 6.91
CA GLU A 568 42.51 9.94 7.44
C GLU A 568 43.76 9.15 7.08
N ARG A 569 44.25 9.24 5.83
CA ARG A 569 45.54 8.66 5.41
C ARG A 569 46.72 9.21 6.22
N ALA A 570 46.75 10.53 6.46
CA ALA A 570 47.78 11.13 7.30
C ALA A 570 47.71 10.69 8.78
N ALA A 571 46.51 10.46 9.33
CA ALA A 571 46.33 9.97 10.70
C ALA A 571 46.67 8.49 10.85
N ALA A 572 46.32 7.64 9.87
CA ALA A 572 46.60 6.21 9.89
C ALA A 572 48.11 5.91 9.95
N ALA A 573 48.93 6.66 9.19
CA ALA A 573 50.39 6.53 9.19
C ALA A 573 51.03 6.77 10.57
N VAL A 574 50.42 7.62 11.42
CA VAL A 574 50.89 7.86 12.80
C VAL A 574 50.58 6.67 13.71
N SER A 575 49.42 6.02 13.53
CA SER A 575 49.00 4.88 14.37
C SER A 575 49.85 3.62 14.20
N GLU A 576 50.56 3.44 13.09
CA GLU A 576 51.45 2.28 12.92
C GLU A 576 52.73 2.40 13.76
N HIS A 577 53.25 3.63 13.92
CA HIS A 577 54.42 3.90 14.75
C HIS A 577 54.13 3.62 16.24
N ASP A 578 52.95 4.03 16.72
CA ASP A 578 52.49 3.76 18.09
C ASP A 578 52.43 2.26 18.42
N ARG A 579 51.98 1.42 17.46
CA ARG A 579 51.90 -0.03 17.64
C ARG A 579 53.28 -0.67 17.78
N ALA A 580 54.24 -0.27 16.94
CA ALA A 580 55.59 -0.79 16.99
C ALA A 580 56.28 -0.51 18.34
N VAL A 581 56.11 0.70 18.90
CA VAL A 581 56.68 1.03 20.22
C VAL A 581 55.98 0.26 21.35
N LEU A 582 54.66 0.02 21.26
CA LEU A 582 53.93 -0.80 22.22
C LEU A 582 54.39 -2.26 22.24
N GLU A 583 54.72 -2.87 21.10
CA GLU A 583 55.22 -4.24 21.07
C GLU A 583 56.63 -4.35 21.66
N VAL A 584 57.54 -3.42 21.31
CA VAL A 584 58.91 -3.46 21.83
C VAL A 584 58.98 -3.08 23.31
N SER A 585 58.08 -2.22 23.82
CA SER A 585 58.00 -1.96 25.27
C SER A 585 57.63 -3.21 26.08
N LYS A 586 56.73 -4.06 25.57
CA LYS A 586 56.39 -5.36 26.19
C LYS A 586 57.56 -6.35 26.12
N ALA A 587 58.33 -6.36 25.03
CA ALA A 587 59.53 -7.19 24.92
C ALA A 587 60.59 -6.83 25.98
N LEU A 588 60.72 -5.53 26.30
CA LEU A 588 61.57 -5.07 27.40
C LEU A 588 61.05 -5.49 28.78
N GLU A 589 59.73 -5.46 29.01
CA GLU A 589 59.15 -5.99 30.26
C GLU A 589 59.36 -7.49 30.42
N ALA A 590 59.26 -8.27 29.34
CA ALA A 590 59.60 -9.70 29.35
C ALA A 590 61.08 -9.96 29.67
N ALA A 591 62.00 -9.17 29.10
CA ALA A 591 63.43 -9.23 29.43
C ALA A 591 63.71 -8.85 30.90
N ASN A 592 62.96 -7.90 31.47
CA ASN A 592 63.08 -7.56 32.90
C ASN A 592 62.65 -8.71 33.82
N ALA A 593 61.75 -9.59 33.37
CA ALA A 593 61.28 -10.74 34.13
C ALA A 593 62.28 -11.92 34.14
N SER A 594 63.18 -12.04 33.15
CA SER A 594 64.15 -13.15 33.09
C SER A 594 65.32 -13.00 34.07
N GLY A 595 65.55 -11.79 34.61
CA GLY A 595 66.65 -11.50 35.53
C GLY A 595 68.04 -11.49 34.88
N ASP A 596 68.16 -11.68 33.56
CA ASP A 596 69.43 -11.65 32.84
C ASP A 596 69.80 -10.22 32.44
N ALA A 597 70.88 -9.71 33.04
CA ALA A 597 71.40 -8.38 32.77
C ALA A 597 71.84 -8.17 31.29
N GLN A 598 72.18 -9.22 30.53
CA GLN A 598 72.48 -9.10 29.10
C GLN A 598 71.20 -8.95 28.27
N GLN A 599 70.16 -9.75 28.55
CA GLN A 599 68.87 -9.68 27.87
C GLN A 599 68.19 -8.32 28.07
N ILE A 600 68.20 -7.79 29.30
CA ILE A 600 67.64 -6.46 29.61
C ILE A 600 68.34 -5.38 28.77
N ARG A 601 69.68 -5.41 28.68
CA ARG A 601 70.44 -4.43 27.87
C ARG A 601 70.13 -4.55 26.36
N ALA A 602 69.95 -5.77 25.85
CA ALA A 602 69.58 -5.99 24.45
C ALA A 602 68.18 -5.45 24.12
N ALA A 603 67.20 -5.68 25.01
CA ALA A 603 65.83 -5.19 24.81
C ALA A 603 65.71 -3.66 24.92
N VAL A 604 66.52 -3.00 25.78
CA VAL A 604 66.61 -1.53 25.82
C VAL A 604 67.07 -0.97 24.46
N ALA A 605 68.11 -1.56 23.87
CA ALA A 605 68.61 -1.12 22.56
C ALA A 605 67.57 -1.29 21.42
N GLN A 606 66.74 -2.33 21.48
CA GLN A 606 65.63 -2.52 20.53
C GLN A 606 64.56 -1.44 20.69
N LEU A 607 64.20 -1.06 21.93
CA LEU A 607 63.24 0.02 22.20
C LEU A 607 63.75 1.37 21.69
N GLU A 608 65.02 1.68 21.91
CA GLU A 608 65.67 2.88 21.40
C GLU A 608 65.75 2.96 19.87
N ALA A 609 65.74 1.82 19.16
CA ALA A 609 65.66 1.79 17.71
C ALA A 609 64.22 2.01 17.20
N ALA A 610 63.23 1.35 17.82
CA ALA A 610 61.81 1.54 17.49
C ALA A 610 61.37 3.01 17.67
N LEU A 611 61.85 3.68 18.74
CA LEU A 611 61.62 5.11 18.99
C LEU A 611 62.20 6.05 17.92
N ARG A 612 63.24 5.61 17.20
CA ARG A 612 63.81 6.34 16.04
C ARG A 612 63.13 5.97 14.72
N GLY A 613 62.07 5.17 14.75
CA GLY A 613 61.42 4.63 13.55
C GLY A 613 62.24 3.57 12.81
N GLN A 614 63.36 3.13 13.38
CA GLN A 614 64.25 2.14 12.79
C GLN A 614 63.73 0.73 13.13
N ARG A 615 63.17 0.03 12.13
CA ARG A 615 62.82 -1.38 12.27
C ARG A 615 64.10 -2.22 12.35
N VAL A 616 64.43 -2.71 13.54
CA VAL A 616 65.48 -3.72 13.70
C VAL A 616 64.90 -5.06 13.25
N ALA A 617 65.47 -5.65 12.20
CA ALA A 617 65.18 -7.04 11.86
C ALA A 617 65.73 -7.94 12.96
N ALA A 618 64.84 -8.67 13.65
CA ALA A 618 65.26 -9.64 14.67
C ALA A 618 66.09 -10.75 14.01
N GLN A 619 67.30 -10.96 14.51
CA GLN A 619 68.17 -12.04 14.06
C GLN A 619 67.65 -13.38 14.59
N ALA A 620 67.34 -14.31 13.69
CA ALA A 620 67.23 -15.73 13.99
C ALA A 620 68.36 -16.46 13.23
N ALA A 621 69.18 -17.21 13.97
CA ALA A 621 70.30 -17.98 13.45
C ALA A 621 69.87 -19.43 13.10
N PRO A 622 70.65 -20.18 12.31
CA PRO A 622 70.12 -21.30 11.51
C PRO A 622 70.25 -22.69 12.18
N ALA A 623 69.40 -23.62 11.75
CA ALA A 623 69.60 -25.06 11.84
C ALA A 623 68.97 -25.75 10.61
N ALA A 624 69.52 -26.89 10.18
CA ALA A 624 69.29 -27.46 8.86
C ALA A 624 68.55 -28.81 8.86
N ALA A 625 68.03 -29.16 7.67
CA ALA A 625 67.77 -30.49 7.11
C ALA A 625 66.75 -31.45 7.80
N ASP A 626 65.77 -31.88 6.98
CA ASP A 626 65.21 -33.24 6.78
C ASP A 626 65.33 -34.27 7.93
N ALA A 627 64.30 -35.04 8.30
CA ALA A 627 63.36 -35.75 7.41
C ALA A 627 62.11 -36.27 8.17
N ALA A 628 61.04 -36.57 7.42
CA ALA A 628 59.82 -37.24 7.92
C ALA A 628 59.98 -38.77 8.06
N PRO A 629 59.00 -39.48 8.66
CA PRO A 629 58.00 -40.17 7.83
C PRO A 629 56.55 -39.98 8.35
N ALA A 630 55.53 -39.73 7.49
CA ALA A 630 54.72 -40.71 6.73
C ALA A 630 53.68 -41.45 7.63
N ALA A 631 52.55 -42.00 7.17
CA ALA A 631 51.90 -42.16 5.85
C ALA A 631 50.35 -42.17 6.10
N ALA A 632 49.39 -42.48 5.22
CA ALA A 632 49.24 -42.88 3.80
C ALA A 632 47.81 -42.40 3.38
N ALA A 633 47.20 -42.64 2.21
CA ALA A 633 47.40 -43.59 1.11
C ALA A 633 46.79 -42.98 -0.17
N GLU A 634 47.50 -43.00 -1.31
CA GLU A 634 47.30 -43.92 -2.47
C GLU A 634 46.30 -43.38 -3.51
N GLY A 635 46.51 -43.56 -4.82
CA GLY A 635 47.64 -44.16 -5.54
C GLY A 635 47.26 -44.46 -7.01
N GLY A 636 48.23 -44.53 -7.92
CA GLY A 636 48.00 -45.01 -9.30
C GLY A 636 48.48 -44.07 -10.42
N ALA A 637 49.66 -44.38 -10.96
CA ALA A 637 50.19 -43.89 -12.25
C ALA A 637 50.42 -45.15 -13.15
N PRO A 638 51.14 -45.12 -14.31
CA PRO A 638 51.77 -44.01 -15.03
C PRO A 638 51.63 -44.07 -16.59
N ALA A 639 52.52 -43.33 -17.27
CA ALA A 639 53.12 -43.57 -18.61
C ALA A 639 52.60 -42.72 -19.78
N ASP A 640 53.44 -42.25 -20.72
CA ASP A 640 54.87 -41.86 -20.70
C ASP A 640 55.18 -41.07 -22.01
N ALA A 641 56.40 -40.53 -22.11
CA ALA A 641 57.15 -40.22 -23.34
C ALA A 641 56.82 -38.96 -24.20
N ALA A 642 57.89 -38.15 -24.33
CA ALA A 642 58.42 -37.57 -25.57
C ALA A 642 57.75 -36.34 -26.24
N ALA A 643 58.47 -35.22 -26.08
CA ALA A 643 58.46 -34.01 -26.89
C ALA A 643 59.07 -34.24 -28.32
N PRO A 644 59.37 -33.20 -29.16
CA PRO A 644 58.99 -31.78 -29.12
C PRO A 644 58.61 -31.17 -30.52
N ALA A 645 58.54 -29.83 -30.55
CA ALA A 645 58.90 -28.92 -31.66
C ALA A 645 57.83 -28.53 -32.71
N GLY A 646 57.93 -27.27 -33.17
CA GLY A 646 57.29 -26.81 -34.41
C GLY A 646 56.52 -25.49 -34.31
N GLU A 647 57.18 -24.40 -34.67
CA GLU A 647 56.65 -23.10 -35.14
C GLU A 647 55.53 -23.27 -36.19
N GLY A 648 54.64 -22.31 -36.50
CA GLY A 648 54.53 -20.88 -36.17
C GLY A 648 53.85 -20.13 -37.35
N GLY A 649 53.25 -18.96 -37.10
CA GLY A 649 52.61 -18.09 -38.13
C GLY A 649 51.16 -18.50 -38.50
N GLU A 650 50.13 -17.64 -38.41
CA GLU A 650 49.85 -16.39 -39.18
C GLU A 650 49.38 -16.67 -40.64
N ALA A 651 48.34 -16.03 -41.20
CA ALA A 651 47.37 -15.07 -40.67
C ALA A 651 46.12 -14.92 -41.61
N ALA A 652 45.12 -14.17 -41.12
CA ALA A 652 44.20 -13.26 -41.86
C ALA A 652 43.23 -13.74 -42.98
N GLU A 653 41.93 -13.42 -42.74
CA GLU A 653 40.94 -12.79 -43.66
C GLU A 653 40.46 -13.52 -44.94
N GLY A 654 39.21 -13.38 -45.43
CA GLY A 654 38.00 -12.64 -45.00
C GLY A 654 36.87 -12.74 -46.07
N GLY A 655 35.66 -12.23 -45.79
CA GLY A 655 34.51 -12.13 -46.74
C GLY A 655 33.60 -13.39 -46.86
N GLU A 656 32.28 -13.33 -46.62
CA GLU A 656 31.18 -12.86 -47.50
C GLU A 656 30.99 -13.67 -48.81
N ALA A 657 29.78 -14.03 -49.30
CA ALA A 657 28.40 -14.10 -48.76
C ALA A 657 27.54 -14.96 -49.78
N ALA A 658 26.21 -15.20 -49.74
CA ALA A 658 25.08 -14.96 -48.82
C ALA A 658 23.91 -15.91 -49.23
N ALA A 659 23.10 -16.45 -48.29
CA ALA A 659 21.77 -17.01 -48.59
C ALA A 659 20.85 -17.13 -47.35
N THR A 660 19.74 -16.39 -47.37
CA THR A 660 18.51 -16.57 -46.53
C THR A 660 17.35 -16.89 -47.50
N PRO A 661 16.15 -17.40 -47.09
CA PRO A 661 15.51 -17.25 -45.77
C PRO A 661 14.69 -18.45 -45.21
N ALA A 662 14.37 -18.42 -43.89
CA ALA A 662 13.01 -18.64 -43.34
C ALA A 662 12.93 -18.49 -41.80
N ALA A 663 12.04 -17.60 -41.34
CA ALA A 663 11.35 -17.51 -40.04
C ALA A 663 12.00 -18.00 -38.70
N ALA A 664 12.18 -17.05 -37.77
CA ALA A 664 12.34 -17.30 -36.33
C ALA A 664 11.00 -17.13 -35.57
N PRO A 665 10.88 -17.50 -34.26
CA PRO A 665 11.32 -16.55 -33.23
C PRO A 665 11.95 -17.15 -31.94
N LYS A 666 13.19 -16.70 -31.67
CA LYS A 666 13.82 -16.29 -30.39
C LYS A 666 13.90 -17.23 -29.14
N PRO A 667 14.96 -17.08 -28.30
CA PRO A 667 15.36 -18.09 -27.32
C PRO A 667 14.99 -17.79 -25.85
N ALA A 668 15.16 -18.81 -25.01
CA ALA A 668 15.10 -18.77 -23.54
C ALA A 668 16.37 -18.13 -22.90
N PRO A 669 16.40 -17.87 -21.57
CA PRO A 669 17.05 -16.66 -21.03
C PRO A 669 18.49 -16.83 -20.49
N ARG A 670 19.13 -15.67 -20.25
CA ARG A 670 20.37 -15.46 -19.46
C ARG A 670 20.15 -14.26 -18.51
N PRO A 671 20.86 -14.15 -17.36
CA PRO A 671 20.37 -14.77 -16.13
C PRO A 671 20.09 -13.76 -15.02
N VAL A 672 19.17 -14.10 -14.12
CA VAL A 672 18.99 -13.36 -12.85
C VAL A 672 20.01 -13.87 -11.83
N VAL A 673 20.70 -12.94 -11.17
CA VAL A 673 21.66 -13.24 -10.10
C VAL A 673 20.92 -13.81 -8.88
N ALA A 674 21.16 -15.07 -8.56
CA ALA A 674 21.03 -15.62 -7.21
C ALA A 674 22.42 -15.48 -6.51
N VAL A 675 22.60 -15.54 -5.19
CA VAL A 675 22.02 -16.40 -4.14
C VAL A 675 22.10 -15.67 -2.79
N ARG A 676 21.44 -16.23 -1.75
CA ARG A 676 21.69 -16.10 -0.29
C ARG A 676 23.12 -15.63 0.04
N GLY A 677 23.37 -14.81 1.05
CA GLY A 677 22.70 -14.76 2.36
C GLY A 677 23.49 -15.62 3.35
N ASP A 678 24.36 -14.99 4.14
CA ASP A 678 24.97 -15.54 5.36
C ASP A 678 25.40 -14.41 6.32
N ASP A 679 25.69 -14.78 7.58
CA ASP A 679 25.81 -13.94 8.78
C ASP A 679 26.99 -12.93 8.84
N ARG A 680 26.76 -11.76 9.46
CA ARG A 680 27.28 -11.38 10.81
C ARG A 680 26.87 -9.95 11.25
N PRO A 681 27.08 -9.53 12.53
CA PRO A 681 26.06 -8.78 13.27
C PRO A 681 26.35 -7.30 13.52
N GLY A 682 25.29 -6.54 13.84
CA GLY A 682 25.41 -5.17 14.32
C GLY A 682 25.53 -5.06 15.84
N ALA A 683 26.47 -4.22 16.31
CA ALA A 683 26.59 -3.83 17.71
C ALA A 683 26.54 -2.29 17.87
N GLN A 684 25.35 -1.81 18.24
CA GLN A 684 25.03 -0.65 19.08
C GLN A 684 25.82 0.68 18.95
N ARG A 685 25.07 1.77 18.73
CA ARG A 685 25.29 3.03 19.46
C ARG A 685 23.96 3.59 19.97
N ALA A 686 23.96 4.03 21.23
CA ALA A 686 22.78 4.53 21.94
C ALA A 686 22.69 6.06 21.96
N THR A 687 21.49 6.54 22.30
CA THR A 687 21.04 7.93 22.46
C THR A 687 21.63 8.64 23.70
N PRO A 688 21.58 9.98 23.73
CA PRO A 688 21.42 10.76 24.95
C PRO A 688 19.94 11.16 25.18
N ALA A 689 19.53 11.28 26.44
CA ALA A 689 18.21 11.76 26.86
C ALA A 689 18.33 13.05 27.73
N PRO A 690 17.32 13.95 27.76
CA PRO A 690 17.38 15.19 28.55
C PRO A 690 16.33 15.29 29.68
N ALA A 691 16.74 15.85 30.82
CA ALA A 691 15.96 16.60 31.85
C ALA A 691 16.96 17.20 32.86
N GLY A 692 16.75 18.31 33.59
CA GLY A 692 15.58 19.21 33.71
C GLY A 692 16.02 20.61 34.21
N ARG A 693 15.09 21.40 34.78
CA ARG A 693 15.14 22.89 34.81
C ARG A 693 14.92 23.51 36.20
N ALA A 694 15.72 24.54 36.56
CA ALA A 694 15.40 25.73 37.40
C ALA A 694 16.68 26.58 37.57
N GLY A 695 16.68 27.90 37.81
CA GLY A 695 15.57 28.86 37.89
C GLY A 695 15.97 30.13 38.66
N ASP A 696 16.20 31.23 37.93
CA ASP A 696 16.14 32.65 38.36
C ASP A 696 17.04 33.21 39.49
N ARG A 697 17.74 34.32 39.19
CA ARG A 697 17.79 35.58 39.97
C ARG A 697 18.81 36.55 39.38
N ARG A 698 18.38 37.81 39.20
CA ARG A 698 19.20 38.96 38.81
C ARG A 698 19.02 40.04 39.87
N ASP A 699 20.11 40.48 40.49
CA ASP A 699 20.16 41.73 41.23
C ASP A 699 21.56 42.33 41.16
N GLY A 700 21.66 43.66 41.26
CA GLY A 700 22.93 44.38 41.12
C GLY A 700 23.08 45.55 42.09
N ARG A 701 24.32 45.74 42.55
CA ARG A 701 24.99 46.86 43.27
C ARG A 701 26.37 46.28 43.65
N GLY A 702 27.51 46.96 43.64
CA GLY A 702 27.91 48.34 43.38
C GLY A 702 29.45 48.39 43.51
N ALA A 703 30.09 49.42 42.94
CA ALA A 703 31.54 49.68 43.02
C ALA A 703 31.87 50.45 44.35
N PRO A 704 33.14 50.79 44.74
CA PRO A 704 34.33 50.99 43.88
C PRO A 704 35.75 50.69 44.44
N ALA A 705 36.76 51.01 43.60
CA ALA A 705 38.20 51.21 43.87
C ALA A 705 39.10 49.97 44.17
N GLY A 706 40.34 49.88 43.67
CA GLY A 706 41.07 50.76 42.74
C GLY A 706 42.52 50.29 42.45
N ARG A 707 43.18 50.93 41.46
CA ARG A 707 44.50 50.60 40.84
C ARG A 707 44.54 49.26 40.07
N GLY A 708 45.07 49.16 38.84
CA GLY A 708 45.72 50.11 37.93
C GLY A 708 46.79 49.37 37.12
N GLY A 709 46.99 49.54 35.81
CA GLY A 709 46.26 50.34 34.81
C GLY A 709 46.61 49.83 33.39
N GLU A 710 46.27 50.60 32.34
CA GLU A 710 46.87 50.62 30.99
C GLU A 710 47.20 49.28 30.27
N ARG A 711 46.72 48.97 29.05
CA ARG A 711 46.37 49.85 27.92
C ARG A 711 45.43 49.16 26.91
N ARG A 712 44.93 49.97 25.97
CA ARG A 712 44.37 49.60 24.65
C ARG A 712 45.15 48.42 24.02
N GLY A 713 44.55 47.53 23.24
CA GLY A 713 43.33 47.71 22.46
C GLY A 713 43.66 47.76 20.98
N ASP A 714 43.13 46.76 20.28
CA ASP A 714 42.82 46.72 18.85
C ASP A 714 43.82 46.16 17.82
N ASP A 715 43.21 45.42 16.89
CA ASP A 715 43.56 45.01 15.53
C ASP A 715 44.99 44.66 15.09
N ARG A 716 45.07 43.55 14.33
CA ARG A 716 45.95 43.50 13.15
C ARG A 716 45.54 42.46 12.09
N ARG A 717 45.11 42.97 10.93
CA ARG A 717 45.35 42.29 9.64
C ARG A 717 46.85 42.24 9.35
N GLY A 718 47.28 41.14 8.72
CA GLY A 718 48.27 41.05 7.63
C GLY A 718 49.58 41.86 7.66
N GLY A 719 50.69 41.18 7.37
CA GLY A 719 51.96 41.83 7.02
C GLY A 719 53.13 40.84 7.08
N ALA A 720 53.69 40.52 5.92
CA ALA A 720 54.89 39.70 5.83
C ALA A 720 56.18 40.54 6.05
N ASP A 721 57.26 39.81 6.29
CA ASP A 721 58.66 40.20 6.07
C ASP A 721 59.33 41.22 7.02
N ARG A 722 60.17 40.68 7.93
CA ARG A 722 61.54 41.20 8.17
C ARG A 722 62.39 40.30 9.08
N GLY A 723 63.55 39.90 8.57
CA GLY A 723 64.85 40.03 9.27
C GLY A 723 65.10 39.26 10.57
N ALA A 724 65.83 38.15 10.41
CA ALA A 724 66.64 37.41 11.40
C ALA A 724 67.03 38.11 12.73
N ARG A 725 66.71 37.45 13.86
CA ARG A 725 67.56 37.42 15.07
C ARG A 725 67.21 36.19 15.93
N PHE A 726 68.21 35.67 16.67
CA PHE A 726 68.26 34.34 17.32
C PHE A 726 68.38 33.18 16.29
N GLY A 727 69.49 32.45 16.18
CA GLY A 727 70.68 32.36 17.03
C GLY A 727 70.76 30.99 17.69
N ASP A 728 71.67 30.16 17.18
CA ASP A 728 72.13 28.86 17.68
C ASP A 728 71.17 28.06 18.58
N ARG A 729 70.24 27.36 17.93
CA ARG A 729 69.76 26.09 18.45
C ARG A 729 70.71 25.00 17.93
N PRO A 730 71.35 24.17 18.77
CA PRO A 730 72.05 22.99 18.27
C PRO A 730 71.07 22.12 17.48
N PRO A 731 71.53 21.35 16.47
CA PRO A 731 70.64 20.47 15.73
C PRO A 731 69.89 19.59 16.73
N ARG A 732 68.56 19.72 16.74
CA ARG A 732 67.74 18.79 17.51
C ARG A 732 67.96 17.42 16.89
N GLU A 733 68.45 16.49 17.69
CA GLU A 733 68.44 15.07 17.37
C GLU A 733 67.09 14.69 16.77
N GLU A 734 67.09 13.81 15.77
CA GLU A 734 65.88 13.29 15.13
C GLU A 734 65.06 12.47 16.14
N ARG A 735 64.29 13.17 16.98
CA ARG A 735 63.20 12.57 17.73
C ARG A 735 62.16 12.12 16.71
N GLY A 736 61.86 10.82 16.75
CA GLY A 736 60.87 10.20 15.87
C GLY A 736 59.46 10.79 16.00
N PRO A 737 58.50 10.27 15.24
CA PRO A 737 57.11 10.70 15.28
C PRO A 737 56.57 10.76 16.72
N ARG A 738 55.68 11.72 16.99
CA ARG A 738 55.09 11.86 18.33
C ARG A 738 54.25 10.62 18.65
N LEU A 739 54.62 9.92 19.70
CA LEU A 739 53.87 8.79 20.23
C LEU A 739 52.53 9.23 20.83
N GLY A 740 51.51 8.40 20.67
CA GLY A 740 50.28 8.46 21.44
C GLY A 740 50.50 8.15 22.92
N ASP A 741 49.65 8.69 23.79
CA ASP A 741 49.79 8.65 25.26
C ASP A 741 49.88 7.23 25.87
N ALA A 742 49.41 6.20 25.16
CA ALA A 742 49.53 4.81 25.59
C ALA A 742 50.94 4.26 25.31
N ALA A 743 51.47 4.47 24.10
CA ALA A 743 52.81 4.04 23.71
C ALA A 743 53.89 4.77 24.53
N PHE A 744 53.71 6.07 24.79
CA PHE A 744 54.63 6.84 25.62
C PHE A 744 54.69 6.37 27.08
N ARG A 745 53.55 5.98 27.68
CA ARG A 745 53.53 5.47 29.06
C ARG A 745 54.19 4.09 29.17
N ALA A 746 53.81 3.14 28.32
CA ALA A 746 54.40 1.80 28.30
C ALA A 746 55.93 1.84 28.05
N GLN A 747 56.39 2.70 27.12
CA GLN A 747 57.80 2.94 26.88
C GLN A 747 58.54 3.43 28.14
N ARG A 748 57.95 4.36 28.89
CA ARG A 748 58.57 4.91 30.11
C ARG A 748 58.60 3.89 31.24
N GLU A 749 57.49 3.21 31.50
CA GLU A 749 57.35 2.22 32.56
C GLU A 749 58.33 1.04 32.36
N ALA A 750 58.44 0.53 31.13
CA ALA A 750 59.40 -0.52 30.77
C ALA A 750 60.87 -0.10 30.97
N MET A 751 61.22 1.16 30.65
CA MET A 751 62.56 1.71 30.87
C MET A 751 62.90 1.91 32.35
N ASP A 752 61.96 2.44 33.15
CA ASP A 752 62.16 2.64 34.58
C ASP A 752 62.32 1.28 35.31
N HIS A 753 61.54 0.25 34.91
CA HIS A 753 61.71 -1.12 35.38
C HIS A 753 63.08 -1.72 35.03
N ALA A 754 63.58 -1.52 33.81
CA ALA A 754 64.87 -2.04 33.35
C ALA A 754 66.05 -1.46 34.14
N GLN A 755 66.03 -0.15 34.43
CA GLN A 755 67.05 0.50 35.25
C GLN A 755 67.06 -0.02 36.70
N LEU A 756 65.89 -0.30 37.27
CA LEU A 756 65.77 -0.86 38.62
C LEU A 756 66.26 -2.31 38.69
N ALA A 757 65.94 -3.14 37.68
CA ALA A 757 66.39 -4.53 37.60
C ALA A 757 67.93 -4.61 37.53
N LEU A 758 68.56 -3.86 36.63
CA LEU A 758 70.02 -3.84 36.49
C LEU A 758 70.74 -3.36 37.77
N ARG A 759 70.18 -2.38 38.49
CA ARG A 759 70.74 -1.92 39.78
C ARG A 759 70.64 -2.98 40.88
N LYS A 760 69.56 -3.76 40.94
CA LYS A 760 69.38 -4.84 41.93
C LYS A 760 70.40 -5.97 41.70
N LEU A 761 70.53 -6.43 40.46
CA LEU A 761 71.45 -7.50 40.08
C LEU A 761 72.91 -7.13 40.40
N ALA A 762 73.32 -5.89 40.09
CA ALA A 762 74.66 -5.39 40.44
C ALA A 762 74.91 -5.36 41.96
N ALA A 763 73.92 -4.96 42.76
CA ALA A 763 74.05 -4.90 44.22
C ALA A 763 74.07 -6.28 44.90
N GLN A 764 73.46 -7.31 44.28
CA GLN A 764 73.50 -8.69 44.77
C GLN A 764 74.89 -9.29 44.56
N ALA A 765 75.45 -9.22 43.34
CA ALA A 765 76.79 -9.72 43.04
C ALA A 765 77.87 -9.09 43.95
N GLN A 766 77.81 -7.78 44.21
CA GLN A 766 78.74 -7.11 45.13
C GLN A 766 78.64 -7.60 46.58
N GLY A 767 77.45 -8.05 47.02
CA GLY A 767 77.25 -8.58 48.37
C GLY A 767 77.88 -9.96 48.57
N GLU A 768 77.81 -10.81 47.56
CA GLU A 768 78.37 -12.17 47.57
C GLU A 768 79.90 -12.15 47.67
N VAL A 769 80.56 -11.31 46.86
CA VAL A 769 82.02 -11.13 46.86
C VAL A 769 82.55 -10.66 48.22
N LEU A 770 81.85 -9.73 48.87
CA LEU A 770 82.21 -9.26 50.22
C LEU A 770 82.05 -10.34 51.29
N GLY A 771 81.10 -11.26 51.13
CA GLY A 771 80.96 -12.43 52.01
C GLY A 771 82.14 -13.39 51.88
N GLN A 772 82.57 -13.68 50.64
CA GLN A 772 83.73 -14.53 50.37
C GLN A 772 85.03 -13.95 50.97
N LEU A 773 85.26 -12.64 50.85
CA LEU A 773 86.44 -11.98 51.44
C LEU A 773 86.51 -12.12 52.97
N VAL A 774 85.37 -12.03 53.67
CA VAL A 774 85.32 -12.21 55.13
C VAL A 774 85.55 -13.68 55.50
N GLY A 775 84.95 -14.63 54.76
CA GLY A 775 85.17 -16.06 54.98
C GLY A 775 86.63 -16.49 54.79
N ALA A 776 87.33 -15.91 53.80
CA ALA A 776 88.76 -16.10 53.61
C ALA A 776 89.60 -15.61 54.80
N TRP A 777 89.18 -14.53 55.48
CA TRP A 777 89.84 -14.04 56.69
C TRP A 777 89.60 -14.94 57.91
N GLU A 778 88.36 -15.37 58.12
CA GLU A 778 87.98 -16.29 59.21
C GLU A 778 88.74 -17.63 59.12
N GLN A 779 88.84 -18.19 57.92
CA GLN A 779 89.53 -19.47 57.67
C GLN A 779 91.06 -19.34 57.55
N ARG A 780 91.59 -18.10 57.51
CA ARG A 780 92.99 -17.79 57.17
C ARG A 780 93.47 -18.40 55.85
N ASP A 781 92.54 -18.62 54.91
CA ASP A 781 92.85 -19.15 53.59
C ASP A 781 93.03 -18.04 52.55
N ALA A 782 94.28 -17.83 52.13
CA ALA A 782 94.62 -16.89 51.08
C ALA A 782 94.16 -17.32 49.67
N ALA A 783 93.84 -18.61 49.46
CA ALA A 783 93.31 -19.11 48.20
C ALA A 783 91.81 -18.79 48.04
N ALA A 784 91.05 -18.75 49.14
CA ALA A 784 89.63 -18.39 49.17
C ALA A 784 89.32 -16.90 48.89
N LEU A 785 90.33 -16.04 48.75
CA LEU A 785 90.14 -14.62 48.42
C LEU A 785 89.56 -14.44 47.00
N PRO A 786 88.53 -13.61 46.80
CA PRO A 786 88.01 -13.30 45.47
C PRO A 786 89.06 -12.74 44.49
N PRO A 787 88.86 -12.91 43.16
CA PRO A 787 89.70 -12.29 42.16
C PRO A 787 89.52 -10.76 42.14
N ALA A 788 90.57 -10.03 41.76
CA ALA A 788 90.55 -8.56 41.76
C ALA A 788 89.46 -7.95 40.86
N ALA A 789 89.02 -8.64 39.81
CA ALA A 789 87.94 -8.19 38.93
C ALA A 789 86.55 -8.15 39.61
N GLU A 790 86.33 -9.04 40.59
CA GLU A 790 85.07 -9.14 41.34
C GLU A 790 85.03 -8.18 42.52
N LEU A 791 86.19 -7.88 43.12
CA LEU A 791 86.36 -6.89 44.19
C LEU A 791 86.17 -5.43 43.72
N GLY A 792 85.87 -5.20 42.44
CA GLY A 792 85.61 -3.87 41.89
C GLY A 792 86.86 -3.10 41.49
N ARG A 793 86.66 -1.97 40.80
CA ARG A 793 87.75 -1.21 40.15
C ARG A 793 88.75 -0.60 41.13
N GLY A 794 88.35 -0.37 42.38
CA GLY A 794 89.22 0.12 43.45
C GLY A 794 90.30 -0.87 43.93
N VAL A 795 90.21 -2.18 43.61
CA VAL A 795 91.19 -3.19 44.06
C VAL A 795 92.04 -3.68 42.88
N THR A 796 93.30 -3.28 42.84
CA THR A 796 94.25 -3.80 41.85
C THR A 796 94.73 -5.21 42.22
N ALA A 797 95.22 -5.98 41.23
CA ALA A 797 95.83 -7.28 41.47
C ALA A 797 97.01 -7.22 42.47
N SER A 798 97.74 -6.10 42.53
CA SER A 798 98.80 -5.89 43.52
C SER A 798 98.25 -5.78 44.95
N VAL A 799 97.17 -5.02 45.15
CA VAL A 799 96.47 -4.91 46.45
C VAL A 799 95.90 -6.27 46.88
N ARG A 800 95.24 -7.00 45.98
CA ARG A 800 94.71 -8.34 46.27
C ARG A 800 95.82 -9.31 46.69
N ASN A 801 97.01 -9.22 46.09
CA ASN A 801 98.17 -10.03 46.49
C ASN A 801 98.75 -9.61 47.85
N GLN A 802 98.73 -8.31 48.20
CA GLN A 802 99.11 -7.84 49.54
C GLN A 802 98.13 -8.37 50.61
N TRP A 803 96.83 -8.43 50.32
CA TRP A 803 95.84 -9.03 51.20
C TRP A 803 96.03 -10.55 51.36
N ALA A 804 96.35 -11.26 50.28
CA ALA A 804 96.68 -12.68 50.33
C ALA A 804 97.94 -12.96 51.18
N GLN A 805 98.98 -12.13 51.02
CA GLN A 805 100.20 -12.23 51.81
C GLN A 805 99.96 -11.92 53.31
N ALA A 806 99.12 -10.92 53.62
CA ALA A 806 98.72 -10.61 54.99
C ALA A 806 97.99 -11.78 55.66
N LEU A 807 97.02 -12.38 54.97
CA LEU A 807 96.25 -13.53 55.45
C LEU A 807 97.11 -14.77 55.71
N GLY A 808 98.05 -15.07 54.81
CA GLY A 808 98.95 -16.23 54.92
C GLY A 808 100.06 -16.09 55.98
N SER A 809 100.15 -14.94 56.67
CA SER A 809 101.14 -14.69 57.72
C SER A 809 100.54 -14.87 59.13
N ALA A 810 101.36 -15.24 60.13
CA ALA A 810 100.87 -15.44 61.50
C ALA A 810 100.26 -14.14 62.09
N PRO A 811 99.16 -14.23 62.89
CA PRO A 811 98.47 -13.06 63.42
C PRO A 811 99.39 -12.16 64.25
N ALA A 812 99.53 -10.90 63.84
CA ALA A 812 100.34 -9.90 64.52
C ALA A 812 99.72 -8.50 64.40
N GLY A 813 99.84 -7.70 65.47
CA GLY A 813 99.33 -6.33 65.54
C GLY A 813 97.87 -6.21 65.99
N ASP A 814 97.47 -4.98 66.32
CA ASP A 814 96.09 -4.59 66.66
C ASP A 814 95.37 -4.03 65.42
N ALA A 815 94.12 -4.44 65.22
CA ALA A 815 93.25 -3.99 64.12
C ALA A 815 92.57 -2.64 64.39
N GLY A 816 92.53 -2.18 65.65
CA GLY A 816 91.70 -1.06 66.10
C GLY A 816 91.90 0.22 65.29
N GLU A 817 93.15 0.69 65.14
CA GLU A 817 93.45 1.91 64.37
C GLU A 817 93.11 1.74 62.88
N ALA A 818 93.45 0.60 62.28
CA ALA A 818 93.20 0.34 60.86
C ALA A 818 91.70 0.29 60.53
N LEU A 819 90.88 -0.30 61.40
CA LEU A 819 89.41 -0.28 61.27
C LEU A 819 88.85 1.14 61.38
N LEU A 820 89.35 1.96 62.30
CA LEU A 820 88.93 3.36 62.44
C LEU A 820 89.29 4.19 61.19
N ARG A 821 90.46 3.96 60.59
CA ARG A 821 90.85 4.57 59.30
C ARG A 821 89.92 4.15 58.17
N LEU A 822 89.54 2.87 58.10
CA LEU A 822 88.59 2.35 57.10
C LEU A 822 87.18 2.95 57.27
N GLU A 823 86.67 3.05 58.50
CA GLU A 823 85.36 3.66 58.79
C GLU A 823 85.35 5.18 58.50
N MET A 824 86.52 5.84 58.63
CA MET A 824 86.73 7.22 58.18
C MET A 824 86.75 7.36 56.66
N ALA A 825 87.45 6.49 55.94
CA ALA A 825 87.47 6.50 54.46
C ALA A 825 86.09 6.17 53.86
N ALA A 826 85.36 5.26 54.51
CA ALA A 826 84.07 4.78 54.06
C ALA A 826 82.91 5.76 54.31
N ASP A 827 83.06 6.72 55.23
CA ASP A 827 81.99 7.51 55.86
C ASP A 827 80.94 6.65 56.60
N VAL A 828 81.39 5.55 57.20
CA VAL A 828 80.52 4.58 57.90
C VAL A 828 80.47 4.88 59.41
N PRO A 829 79.30 4.71 60.08
CA PRO A 829 79.19 4.92 61.52
C PRO A 829 80.14 4.01 62.32
N THR A 830 80.91 4.61 63.22
CA THR A 830 81.70 3.89 64.24
C THR A 830 80.79 3.35 65.35
N PRO A 831 81.09 2.15 65.90
CA PRO A 831 80.53 1.69 67.17
C PRO A 831 80.74 2.70 68.31
N ALA A 832 79.78 2.80 69.23
CA ALA A 832 79.73 3.85 70.26
C ALA A 832 80.96 3.85 71.19
N ASP A 833 81.45 2.66 71.53
CA ASP A 833 82.66 2.40 72.33
C ASP A 833 83.96 2.87 71.65
N GLN A 834 83.95 3.05 70.33
CA GLN A 834 85.13 3.42 69.53
C GLN A 834 85.10 4.89 69.06
N ILE A 835 84.07 5.68 69.40
CA ILE A 835 83.91 7.07 68.94
C ILE A 835 85.04 7.96 69.44
N ASP A 836 85.45 7.82 70.71
CA ASP A 836 86.50 8.66 71.27
C ASP A 836 87.89 8.28 70.73
N ALA A 837 88.13 7.00 70.44
CA ALA A 837 89.31 6.55 69.70
C ALA A 837 89.33 7.14 68.27
N ARG A 838 88.19 7.17 67.56
CA ARG A 838 88.08 7.83 66.23
C ARG A 838 88.42 9.32 66.31
N ARG A 839 87.92 10.03 67.31
CA ARG A 839 88.18 11.47 67.52
C ARG A 839 89.66 11.73 67.81
N ALA A 840 90.27 10.93 68.69
CA ALA A 840 91.70 11.02 68.98
C ALA A 840 92.55 10.79 67.72
N LEU A 841 92.22 9.77 66.92
CA LEU A 841 92.90 9.49 65.66
C LEU A 841 92.70 10.61 64.61
N GLN A 842 91.49 11.19 64.50
CA GLN A 842 91.24 12.35 63.65
C GLN A 842 92.14 13.54 64.01
N LEU A 843 92.30 13.85 65.31
CA LEU A 843 93.19 14.90 65.78
C LEU A 843 94.67 14.58 65.47
N GLN A 844 95.10 13.32 65.63
CA GLN A 844 96.46 12.91 65.27
C GLN A 844 96.72 13.10 63.77
N LEU A 845 95.81 12.69 62.89
CA LEU A 845 95.96 12.81 61.44
C LEU A 845 96.02 14.28 60.97
N LEU A 846 95.32 15.20 61.64
CA LEU A 846 95.44 16.64 61.38
C LEU A 846 96.84 17.21 61.66
N THR A 847 97.61 16.59 62.56
CA THR A 847 99.01 17.00 62.84
C THR A 847 100.01 16.48 61.80
N ARG A 848 99.69 15.40 61.09
CA ARG A 848 100.62 14.71 60.16
C ARG A 848 100.37 15.10 58.70
N ARG A 849 100.52 16.41 58.42
CA ARG A 849 100.10 17.06 57.17
C ARG A 849 100.71 16.52 55.86
N ASN A 850 101.74 15.67 55.92
CA ASN A 850 102.42 15.07 54.77
C ASN A 850 102.19 13.54 54.62
N GLU A 851 101.43 12.90 55.51
CA GLU A 851 101.09 11.47 55.38
C GLU A 851 99.81 11.28 54.54
N PRO A 852 99.72 10.22 53.70
CA PRO A 852 98.54 9.97 52.87
C PRO A 852 97.31 9.66 53.72
N GLY A 853 96.15 10.20 53.29
CA GLY A 853 94.92 10.15 54.07
C GLY A 853 94.32 8.73 54.15
N PRO A 854 93.39 8.47 55.09
CA PRO A 854 92.68 7.19 55.15
C PRO A 854 91.98 6.82 53.84
N ALA A 855 91.49 7.81 53.08
CA ALA A 855 90.86 7.61 51.77
C ALA A 855 91.85 7.18 50.66
N ASP A 856 93.15 7.44 50.81
CA ASP A 856 94.20 7.04 49.86
C ASP A 856 94.87 5.71 50.28
N THR A 857 94.78 5.38 51.59
CA THR A 857 95.45 4.23 52.21
C THR A 857 94.52 3.10 52.63
N TRP A 858 93.20 3.25 52.43
CA TRP A 858 92.20 2.25 52.82
C TRP A 858 92.54 0.83 52.35
N ALA A 859 93.13 0.68 51.15
CA ALA A 859 93.52 -0.61 50.61
C ALA A 859 94.64 -1.26 51.44
N GLN A 860 95.57 -0.48 51.98
CA GLN A 860 96.65 -0.93 52.85
C GLN A 860 96.13 -1.17 54.28
N ASP A 861 95.24 -0.31 54.78
CA ASP A 861 94.60 -0.48 56.09
C ASP A 861 93.71 -1.73 56.14
N ALA A 862 92.99 -2.05 55.05
CA ALA A 862 92.28 -3.33 54.93
C ALA A 862 93.25 -4.52 55.01
N GLY A 863 94.42 -4.44 54.37
CA GLY A 863 95.48 -5.44 54.51
C GLY A 863 95.99 -5.60 55.93
N ARG A 864 96.11 -4.50 56.70
CA ARG A 864 96.48 -4.53 58.13
C ARG A 864 95.42 -5.21 58.99
N VAL A 865 94.14 -4.97 58.73
CA VAL A 865 93.04 -5.68 59.43
C VAL A 865 93.11 -7.17 59.11
N LEU A 866 93.29 -7.57 57.84
CA LEU A 866 93.41 -8.97 57.44
C LEU A 866 94.63 -9.69 58.05
N ALA A 867 95.73 -8.97 58.33
CA ALA A 867 96.89 -9.53 59.03
C ALA A 867 96.62 -9.88 60.50
N SER A 868 95.66 -9.20 61.14
CA SER A 868 95.33 -9.37 62.56
C SER A 868 94.53 -10.65 62.85
N ALA A 869 94.40 -11.01 64.13
CA ALA A 869 93.53 -12.12 64.54
C ALA A 869 92.06 -11.82 64.19
N HIS A 870 91.35 -12.83 63.68
CA HIS A 870 89.94 -12.68 63.31
C HIS A 870 89.05 -12.45 64.54
N ASP A 871 88.21 -11.42 64.48
CA ASP A 871 87.13 -11.16 65.43
C ASP A 871 85.84 -10.85 64.67
N ALA A 872 84.71 -11.38 65.16
CA ALA A 872 83.42 -11.26 64.51
C ALA A 872 82.84 -9.82 64.54
N GLY A 873 83.22 -9.00 65.53
CA GLY A 873 82.89 -7.58 65.57
C GLY A 873 83.69 -6.80 64.52
N HIS A 874 85.00 -7.04 64.45
CA HIS A 874 85.90 -6.48 63.46
C HIS A 874 85.52 -6.88 62.01
N ALA A 875 85.13 -8.12 61.78
CA ALA A 875 84.65 -8.61 60.48
C ALA A 875 83.41 -7.84 59.97
N ARG A 876 82.43 -7.59 60.84
CA ARG A 876 81.23 -6.81 60.47
C ARG A 876 81.56 -5.35 60.15
N ARG A 877 82.48 -4.74 60.91
CA ARG A 877 82.97 -3.36 60.67
C ARG A 877 83.72 -3.26 59.34
N LEU A 878 84.65 -4.19 59.09
CA LEU A 878 85.39 -4.30 57.84
C LEU A 878 84.45 -4.48 56.64
N GLN A 879 83.49 -5.41 56.72
CA GLN A 879 82.51 -5.66 55.65
C GLN A 879 81.67 -4.41 55.35
N SER A 880 81.24 -3.68 56.39
CA SER A 880 80.45 -2.45 56.24
C SER A 880 81.26 -1.31 55.59
N ALA A 881 82.51 -1.13 56.01
CA ALA A 881 83.43 -0.14 55.43
C ALA A 881 83.76 -0.48 53.96
N LEU A 882 84.15 -1.72 53.67
CA LEU A 882 84.45 -2.18 52.31
C LEU A 882 83.23 -2.09 51.38
N ARG A 883 82.02 -2.37 51.87
CA ARG A 883 80.78 -2.21 51.07
C ARG A 883 80.55 -0.79 50.57
N ALA A 884 80.95 0.22 51.35
CA ALA A 884 80.86 1.62 50.93
C ALA A 884 82.04 2.01 50.02
N LEU A 885 83.26 1.57 50.33
CA LEU A 885 84.48 1.88 49.56
C LEU A 885 84.46 1.26 48.16
N LEU A 886 84.09 -0.02 48.03
CA LEU A 886 83.98 -0.73 46.74
C LEU A 886 82.76 -0.28 45.90
N ARG A 887 81.89 0.58 46.45
CA ARG A 887 80.83 1.28 45.70
C ARG A 887 81.23 2.70 45.29
N LYS A 888 82.32 3.24 45.85
CA LYS A 888 82.86 4.58 45.57
C LYS A 888 83.96 4.55 44.48
N GLY A 889 84.63 3.40 44.26
CA GLY A 889 85.68 3.19 43.24
C GLY A 889 85.35 2.13 42.20
#